data_AF-A0A972DPN7-F1
#
_entry.id   AF-A0A972DPN7-F1
#
_cell.length_a   1.000
_cell.length_b   1.000
_cell.length_c   1.000
_cell.angle_alpha   90.00
_cell.angle_beta   90.00
_cell.angle_gamma   90.00
#
_symmetry.space_group_name_H-M   'P 1'
#
loop_
_entity.id
_entity.type
_entity.pdbx_description
1 polymer ?
#
loop_
_entity_poly.entity_id
_entity_poly.type
_entity_poly.pdbx_seq_one_letter_code
_entity_poly.pdbx_strand_id
1 'polypeptide(L)'
;MRQRTTIAALAVACAVLVATAGKAADFYVATDGNDRWSGRLAAPSPGGDDGPFATLEGARDAIRKQKQEGLRKPVHVVVRGGTYYLPAPFQLTAEDSGTDKCPILYAAHPGEKPILSGGSPISGWRKPAEGNVWTAEIPGAGTGGWYFHQLFVGGQRRVRARTPNEGYFLNEGPIEPLVDRAKARRDPSAKMGFRYKPGDIRRWTNLEDVNVLQFHSWTASVHWIKELDEENQIVRFTAPANWPTGYWTNNERYYVENFPEALDSPGEWYLDRRMGILSYWPLPGEDLEKCQVVAPRLRHLVRLDGDPDNGAYVENVHFKGLAFQHADWQIADKGPADGQAAYFLEAAVLARDARRCVFQQCEVAHVGEYGMWLAGGCRENRVVQCHLHDLAGGGIKIGQTRSPETDARATERNQVDNCWIHDTGHMFHAGVGVWIGRSSYNTVTHNEICDLDYTGVSVGWSWGYAPSSAHHNLIEYNHIHHIGRAVLGDMGGIYTLGISPGTRLRHNIIHDVYSPGIGGGAGIYPDEGSTELLIENNLVYNTERGCFSQHYGRENTVRNNIFAFSRTGEIARYREEDHRSFTFERNIVYSTTGYFLLGGWRNGNYRMRANLYWDTSTDDPDFGDMGFEEWQALGRDTGSLIADPRFAAPDGFDFRLQPESPAIELGFKPFPLDEVGLYGDPGWVNLPRQIVRKPLDLPPIPPRGPQPIDDGFEATPVGRRAALAVTSGEESGAAIRVTDETAASGQRCLKLTDAPGLKYAWQPHLYYQPRLRKGVARLSFAVRLEEGAELIHEWRDASEPYRVGPSIRIRPGGQVVANNKPLMNVPIGQWIRVTVEAPLGSQASGGYTLTVAAVGAEPQRFSGLAVGNPQWRSLRWLGFISPADAKTTIYLDDVKLETR
;
A
#
# COMPACT_ATOMS: atom_id res chain seq x y z
N MET A 1 37.60 -19.67 2.86
CA MET A 1 37.90 -20.53 1.68
C MET A 1 36.99 -21.78 1.53
N ARG A 2 35.78 -21.82 2.13
CA ARG A 2 34.80 -22.92 1.98
C ARG A 2 33.40 -22.49 1.50
N GLN A 3 33.31 -21.35 0.80
CA GLN A 3 32.04 -20.75 0.32
C GLN A 3 31.90 -20.68 -1.20
N ARG A 4 32.86 -21.19 -1.98
CA ARG A 4 32.80 -21.20 -3.45
C ARG A 4 32.14 -22.45 -4.04
N THR A 5 31.79 -23.45 -3.23
CA THR A 5 31.27 -24.74 -3.71
C THR A 5 29.75 -24.77 -3.93
N THR A 6 28.99 -23.78 -3.47
CA THR A 6 27.52 -23.76 -3.63
C THR A 6 27.05 -22.97 -4.86
N ILE A 7 27.87 -22.05 -5.38
CA ILE A 7 27.55 -21.26 -6.59
C ILE A 7 27.70 -22.11 -7.86
N ALA A 8 28.59 -23.11 -7.85
CA ALA A 8 28.73 -24.05 -8.96
C ALA A 8 27.55 -25.04 -9.09
N ALA A 9 26.80 -25.30 -8.01
CA ALA A 9 25.62 -26.18 -8.06
C ALA A 9 24.37 -25.49 -8.64
N LEU A 10 24.23 -24.16 -8.48
CA LEU A 10 23.13 -23.38 -9.09
C LEU A 10 23.29 -23.20 -10.61
N ALA A 11 24.52 -23.10 -11.11
CA ALA A 11 24.79 -22.98 -12.55
C ALA A 11 24.67 -24.32 -13.30
N VAL A 12 24.92 -25.46 -12.63
CA VAL A 12 24.88 -26.80 -13.27
C VAL A 12 23.45 -27.37 -13.37
N ALA A 13 22.48 -26.86 -12.60
CA ALA A 13 21.05 -27.20 -12.80
C ALA A 13 20.34 -26.31 -13.84
N CYS A 14 20.90 -25.16 -14.20
CA CYS A 14 20.47 -24.38 -15.38
C CYS A 14 20.95 -24.99 -16.71
N ALA A 15 21.87 -25.95 -16.68
CA ALA A 15 22.50 -26.51 -17.87
C ALA A 15 21.70 -27.64 -18.58
N VAL A 16 20.48 -27.98 -18.14
CA VAL A 16 19.64 -29.00 -18.83
C VAL A 16 18.61 -28.38 -19.79
N LEU A 17 18.47 -27.04 -19.85
CA LEU A 17 17.52 -26.37 -20.77
C LEU A 17 18.15 -25.39 -21.78
N VAL A 18 19.49 -25.24 -21.79
CA VAL A 18 20.21 -24.48 -22.84
C VAL A 18 20.73 -25.44 -23.92
N ALA A 19 19.79 -26.08 -24.63
CA ALA A 19 20.05 -26.73 -25.92
C ALA A 19 18.72 -26.87 -26.70
N THR A 20 18.17 -25.76 -27.20
CA THR A 20 16.99 -25.77 -28.09
C THR A 20 17.26 -25.30 -29.52
N ALA A 21 18.53 -25.11 -29.90
CA ALA A 21 18.89 -25.03 -31.31
C ALA A 21 19.17 -26.46 -31.83
N GLY A 22 18.13 -27.15 -32.31
CA GLY A 22 18.32 -28.35 -33.15
C GLY A 22 17.49 -29.61 -32.87
N LYS A 23 16.51 -29.63 -31.96
CA LYS A 23 15.59 -30.78 -31.84
C LYS A 23 14.32 -30.55 -32.66
N ALA A 24 14.06 -31.44 -33.63
CA ALA A 24 12.80 -31.48 -34.37
C ALA A 24 11.62 -31.63 -33.40
N ALA A 25 10.56 -30.83 -33.57
CA ALA A 25 9.34 -30.96 -32.77
C ALA A 25 8.69 -32.33 -33.02
N ASP A 26 8.03 -32.86 -32.00
CA ASP A 26 7.22 -34.08 -32.13
C ASP A 26 5.84 -33.76 -32.72
N PHE A 27 5.29 -32.61 -32.35
CA PHE A 27 4.02 -32.09 -32.85
C PHE A 27 4.07 -30.57 -33.07
N TYR A 28 3.24 -30.08 -33.98
CA TYR A 28 3.03 -28.67 -34.29
C TYR A 28 1.56 -28.30 -34.12
N VAL A 29 1.31 -27.07 -33.68
CA VAL A 29 -0.03 -26.47 -33.59
C VAL A 29 0.00 -25.16 -34.37
N ALA A 30 -0.97 -24.92 -35.27
CA ALA A 30 -1.04 -23.73 -36.11
C ALA A 30 -2.50 -23.30 -36.35
N THR A 31 -2.74 -22.01 -36.59
CA THR A 31 -4.10 -21.48 -36.83
C THR A 31 -4.73 -21.95 -38.14
N ASP A 32 -3.91 -22.46 -39.07
CA ASP A 32 -4.30 -23.13 -40.32
C ASP A 32 -4.26 -24.67 -40.21
N GLY A 33 -4.15 -25.20 -39.00
CA GLY A 33 -4.09 -26.63 -38.71
C GLY A 33 -5.44 -27.35 -38.71
N ASN A 34 -5.41 -28.66 -38.46
CA ASN A 34 -6.59 -29.51 -38.32
C ASN A 34 -6.34 -30.63 -37.30
N ASP A 35 -7.22 -30.79 -36.31
CA ASP A 35 -7.05 -31.79 -35.24
C ASP A 35 -7.22 -33.25 -35.71
N ARG A 36 -7.58 -33.47 -36.97
CA ARG A 36 -7.59 -34.80 -37.62
C ARG A 36 -6.25 -35.18 -38.26
N TRP A 37 -5.34 -34.24 -38.43
CA TRP A 37 -4.02 -34.49 -39.00
C TRP A 37 -3.08 -35.15 -37.99
N SER A 38 -1.88 -35.54 -38.42
CA SER A 38 -0.88 -36.17 -37.56
C SER A 38 -0.23 -35.20 -36.57
N GLY A 39 -0.28 -33.90 -36.87
CA GLY A 39 0.42 -32.86 -36.15
C GLY A 39 1.93 -32.85 -36.37
N ARG A 40 2.50 -33.75 -37.19
CA ARG A 40 3.97 -33.92 -37.30
C ARG A 40 4.62 -32.96 -38.29
N LEU A 41 3.83 -32.24 -39.09
CA LEU A 41 4.31 -31.27 -40.06
C LEU A 41 4.09 -29.85 -39.56
N ALA A 42 5.07 -28.97 -39.78
CA ALA A 42 5.02 -27.58 -39.33
C ALA A 42 4.05 -26.69 -40.11
N ALA A 43 3.59 -27.17 -41.27
CA ALA A 43 2.64 -26.52 -42.18
C ALA A 43 1.80 -27.60 -42.88
N PRO A 44 0.62 -27.25 -43.42
CA PRO A 44 -0.18 -28.17 -44.21
C PRO A 44 0.62 -28.81 -45.36
N SER A 45 0.41 -30.10 -45.59
CA SER A 45 0.98 -30.80 -46.74
C SER A 45 0.45 -30.17 -48.03
N PRO A 46 1.19 -30.24 -49.16
CA PRO A 46 0.68 -29.76 -50.45
C PRO A 46 -0.66 -30.41 -50.88
N GLY A 47 -0.96 -31.61 -50.38
CA GLY A 47 -2.21 -32.33 -50.62
C GLY A 47 -3.36 -31.95 -49.68
N GLY A 48 -3.10 -31.19 -48.60
CA GLY A 48 -4.10 -30.80 -47.60
C GLY A 48 -4.63 -31.95 -46.75
N ASP A 49 -3.93 -33.10 -46.74
CA ASP A 49 -4.33 -34.33 -46.04
C ASP A 49 -3.58 -34.58 -44.73
N ASP A 50 -2.51 -33.82 -44.46
CA ASP A 50 -1.75 -33.83 -43.21
C ASP A 50 -1.17 -32.43 -42.91
N GLY A 51 -0.73 -32.19 -41.68
CA GLY A 51 -0.28 -30.87 -41.25
C GLY A 51 -0.19 -30.73 -39.71
N PRO A 52 -0.12 -29.49 -39.20
CA PRO A 52 -0.17 -29.20 -37.77
C PRO A 52 -1.58 -29.41 -37.19
N PHE A 53 -1.69 -29.65 -35.89
CA PHE A 53 -2.97 -29.59 -35.19
C PHE A 53 -3.53 -28.17 -35.19
N ALA A 54 -4.86 -28.02 -35.10
CA ALA A 54 -5.51 -26.72 -34.97
C ALA A 54 -5.44 -26.21 -33.53
N THR A 55 -5.47 -27.11 -32.55
CA THR A 55 -5.61 -26.79 -31.13
C THR A 55 -4.51 -27.43 -30.27
N LEU A 56 -4.33 -26.89 -29.05
CA LEU A 56 -3.47 -27.52 -28.05
C LEU A 56 -4.08 -28.83 -27.54
N GLU A 57 -5.41 -28.93 -27.52
CA GLU A 57 -6.14 -30.15 -27.18
C GLU A 57 -5.83 -31.28 -28.17
N GLY A 58 -5.77 -31.00 -29.48
CA GLY A 58 -5.35 -31.97 -30.49
C GLY A 58 -3.96 -32.53 -30.21
N ALA A 59 -3.00 -31.65 -29.87
CA ALA A 59 -1.65 -32.06 -29.47
C ALA A 59 -1.64 -32.86 -28.17
N ARG A 60 -2.36 -32.42 -27.13
CA ARG A 60 -2.50 -33.14 -25.86
C ARG A 60 -3.04 -34.54 -26.07
N ASP A 61 -4.10 -34.69 -26.85
CA ASP A 61 -4.75 -35.98 -27.08
C ASP A 61 -3.85 -36.92 -27.90
N ALA A 62 -3.04 -36.39 -28.81
CA ALA A 62 -2.00 -37.16 -29.49
C ALA A 62 -0.90 -37.63 -28.53
N ILE A 63 -0.49 -36.79 -27.58
CA ILE A 63 0.46 -37.15 -26.52
C ILE A 63 -0.11 -38.27 -25.64
N ARG A 64 -1.38 -38.18 -25.23
CA ARG A 64 -2.05 -39.22 -24.44
C ARG A 64 -2.03 -40.57 -25.15
N LYS A 65 -2.30 -40.59 -26.46
CA LYS A 65 -2.16 -41.80 -27.29
C LYS A 65 -0.73 -42.31 -27.31
N GLN A 66 0.25 -41.43 -27.55
CA GLN A 66 1.67 -41.80 -27.54
C GLN A 66 2.13 -42.35 -26.18
N LYS A 67 1.58 -41.86 -25.07
CA LYS A 67 1.88 -42.37 -23.73
C LYS A 67 1.46 -43.82 -23.53
N GLN A 68 0.40 -44.28 -24.20
CA GLN A 68 -0.03 -45.68 -24.15
C GLN A 68 1.03 -46.63 -24.75
N GLU A 69 1.85 -46.13 -25.67
CA GLU A 69 2.98 -46.86 -26.29
C GLU A 69 4.30 -46.72 -25.48
N GLY A 70 4.31 -45.84 -24.48
CA GLY A 70 5.45 -45.54 -23.60
C GLY A 70 6.33 -44.40 -24.11
N LEU A 71 6.49 -43.34 -23.30
CA LEU A 71 7.39 -42.22 -23.61
C LEU A 71 8.86 -42.60 -23.37
N ARG A 72 9.69 -42.50 -24.41
CA ARG A 72 11.14 -42.78 -24.34
C ARG A 72 12.03 -41.53 -24.36
N LYS A 73 11.45 -40.38 -24.68
CA LYS A 73 12.12 -39.08 -24.79
C LYS A 73 11.15 -37.96 -24.38
N PRO A 74 11.64 -36.76 -24.06
CA PRO A 74 10.78 -35.58 -23.91
C PRO A 74 9.91 -35.37 -25.15
N VAL A 75 8.69 -34.86 -24.95
CA VAL A 75 7.79 -34.51 -26.06
C VAL A 75 7.75 -33.01 -26.25
N HIS A 76 8.01 -32.55 -27.47
CA HIS A 76 8.04 -31.14 -27.82
C HIS A 76 6.90 -30.77 -28.78
N VAL A 77 5.98 -29.93 -28.31
CA VAL A 77 4.91 -29.31 -29.10
C VAL A 77 5.32 -27.88 -29.45
N VAL A 78 5.40 -27.57 -30.74
CA VAL A 78 5.70 -26.23 -31.23
C VAL A 78 4.43 -25.54 -31.70
N VAL A 79 4.11 -24.41 -31.09
CA VAL A 79 2.92 -23.59 -31.39
C VAL A 79 3.34 -22.42 -32.28
N ARG A 80 2.76 -22.34 -33.48
CA ARG A 80 3.01 -21.27 -34.46
C ARG A 80 2.37 -19.95 -34.03
N GLY A 81 2.86 -18.84 -34.55
CA GLY A 81 2.33 -17.51 -34.32
C GLY A 81 0.89 -17.37 -34.79
N GLY A 82 0.09 -16.65 -34.01
CA GLY A 82 -1.34 -16.46 -34.27
C GLY A 82 -2.11 -16.31 -32.96
N THR A 83 -3.39 -15.95 -33.07
CA THR A 83 -4.32 -15.90 -31.94
C THR A 83 -5.22 -17.13 -31.96
N TYR A 84 -5.15 -17.93 -30.90
CA TYR A 84 -5.95 -19.12 -30.67
C TYR A 84 -7.07 -18.76 -29.68
N TYR A 85 -8.26 -18.50 -30.20
CA TYR A 85 -9.43 -18.22 -29.37
C TYR A 85 -9.95 -19.52 -28.76
N LEU A 86 -9.83 -19.62 -27.44
CA LEU A 86 -10.14 -20.82 -26.67
C LEU A 86 -11.66 -20.93 -26.46
N PRO A 87 -12.30 -22.04 -26.85
CA PRO A 87 -13.72 -22.27 -26.54
C PRO A 87 -13.96 -22.61 -25.06
N ALA A 88 -12.93 -23.13 -24.39
CA ALA A 88 -12.86 -23.50 -22.98
C ALA A 88 -11.39 -23.45 -22.50
N PRO A 89 -11.11 -23.42 -21.18
CA PRO A 89 -9.73 -23.42 -20.69
C PRO A 89 -8.95 -24.66 -21.17
N PHE A 90 -7.69 -24.49 -21.56
CA PHE A 90 -6.80 -25.62 -21.86
C PHE A 90 -6.46 -26.35 -20.56
N GLN A 91 -7.14 -27.46 -20.34
CA GLN A 91 -7.05 -28.24 -19.11
C GLN A 91 -6.14 -29.46 -19.26
N LEU A 92 -5.22 -29.60 -18.31
CA LEU A 92 -4.32 -30.73 -18.15
C LEU A 92 -4.54 -31.39 -16.80
N THR A 93 -4.59 -32.72 -16.79
CA THR A 93 -4.74 -33.56 -15.60
C THR A 93 -3.52 -34.44 -15.40
N ALA A 94 -3.53 -35.30 -14.38
CA ALA A 94 -2.43 -36.25 -14.16
C ALA A 94 -2.16 -37.18 -15.35
N GLU A 95 -3.16 -37.40 -16.24
CA GLU A 95 -2.96 -38.14 -17.50
C GLU A 95 -2.00 -37.42 -18.45
N ASP A 96 -1.79 -36.12 -18.28
CA ASP A 96 -0.94 -35.30 -19.14
C ASP A 96 0.48 -35.14 -18.58
N SER A 97 0.76 -35.70 -17.40
CA SER A 97 2.07 -35.59 -16.75
C SER A 97 3.19 -36.21 -17.58
N GLY A 98 4.32 -35.52 -17.62
CA GLY A 98 5.59 -36.09 -18.05
C GLY A 98 6.30 -36.82 -16.91
N THR A 99 7.57 -37.12 -17.14
CA THR A 99 8.50 -37.55 -16.08
C THR A 99 9.76 -36.69 -16.14
N ASP A 100 10.61 -36.75 -15.13
CA ASP A 100 11.87 -35.98 -15.11
C ASP A 100 12.77 -36.30 -16.33
N LYS A 101 12.64 -37.50 -16.91
CA LYS A 101 13.37 -37.92 -18.13
C LYS A 101 12.62 -37.61 -19.43
N CYS A 102 11.29 -37.53 -19.37
CA CYS A 102 10.41 -37.32 -20.51
C CYS A 102 9.36 -36.24 -20.17
N PRO A 103 9.75 -34.96 -19.96
CA PRO A 103 8.81 -33.87 -19.75
C PRO A 103 8.01 -33.58 -21.02
N ILE A 104 6.87 -32.92 -20.84
CA ILE A 104 6.02 -32.43 -21.94
C ILE A 104 6.20 -30.92 -22.05
N LEU A 105 6.66 -30.45 -23.22
CA LEU A 105 6.91 -29.03 -23.48
C LEU A 105 5.97 -28.50 -24.56
N TYR A 106 5.17 -27.48 -24.21
CA TYR A 106 4.46 -26.63 -25.16
C TYR A 106 5.25 -25.33 -25.32
N ALA A 107 5.82 -25.11 -26.50
CA ALA A 107 6.68 -23.96 -26.76
C ALA A 107 6.21 -23.17 -27.97
N ALA A 108 6.36 -21.85 -27.92
CA ALA A 108 6.26 -21.02 -29.11
C ALA A 108 7.32 -21.42 -30.14
N HIS A 109 6.94 -21.35 -31.42
CA HIS A 109 7.90 -21.39 -32.51
C HIS A 109 8.91 -20.25 -32.35
N PRO A 110 10.22 -20.49 -32.55
CA PRO A 110 11.23 -19.44 -32.43
C PRO A 110 10.89 -18.20 -33.27
N GLY A 111 10.92 -17.03 -32.63
CA GLY A 111 10.62 -15.74 -33.26
C GLY A 111 9.14 -15.43 -33.47
N GLU A 112 8.23 -16.34 -33.11
CA GLU A 112 6.78 -16.15 -33.22
C GLU A 112 6.16 -15.98 -31.82
N LYS A 113 5.02 -15.28 -31.72
CA LYS A 113 4.30 -15.02 -30.46
C LYS A 113 2.87 -15.59 -30.53
N PRO A 114 2.67 -16.88 -30.22
CA PRO A 114 1.33 -17.47 -30.12
C PRO A 114 0.57 -16.90 -28.92
N ILE A 115 -0.67 -16.46 -29.15
CA ILE A 115 -1.57 -15.93 -28.13
C ILE A 115 -2.71 -16.92 -27.90
N LEU A 116 -2.79 -17.49 -26.70
CA LEU A 116 -3.97 -18.23 -26.24
C LEU A 116 -4.94 -17.23 -25.63
N SER A 117 -6.04 -16.96 -26.35
CA SER A 117 -6.99 -15.93 -25.97
C SER A 117 -8.28 -16.54 -25.41
N GLY A 118 -8.70 -16.10 -24.22
CA GLY A 118 -10.03 -16.42 -23.67
C GLY A 118 -11.14 -15.48 -24.12
N GLY A 119 -10.85 -14.58 -25.06
CA GLY A 119 -11.79 -13.59 -25.57
C GLY A 119 -12.40 -13.96 -26.90
N SER A 120 -13.28 -13.09 -27.36
CA SER A 120 -13.90 -13.16 -28.67
C SER A 120 -13.71 -11.82 -29.39
N PRO A 121 -13.37 -11.82 -30.68
CA PRO A 121 -13.31 -10.59 -31.45
C PRO A 121 -14.72 -9.99 -31.60
N ILE A 122 -14.83 -8.68 -31.39
CA ILE A 122 -16.06 -7.92 -31.62
C ILE A 122 -16.01 -7.34 -33.03
N SER A 123 -17.09 -7.56 -33.78
CA SER A 123 -17.24 -7.08 -35.16
C SER A 123 -18.63 -6.49 -35.36
N GLY A 124 -18.94 -6.02 -36.57
CA GLY A 124 -20.26 -5.45 -36.88
C GLY A 124 -20.48 -4.05 -36.30
N TRP A 125 -19.39 -3.31 -36.06
CA TRP A 125 -19.43 -1.93 -35.59
C TRP A 125 -20.19 -1.02 -36.55
N ARG A 126 -21.12 -0.23 -36.01
CA ARG A 126 -21.90 0.77 -36.72
C ARG A 126 -21.45 2.16 -36.31
N LYS A 127 -21.04 2.94 -37.30
CA LYS A 127 -20.70 4.35 -37.11
C LYS A 127 -21.95 5.15 -36.79
N PRO A 128 -21.91 6.08 -35.82
CA PRO A 128 -23.04 6.96 -35.57
C PRO A 128 -23.26 7.93 -36.75
N ALA A 129 -24.52 8.32 -36.97
CA ALA A 129 -24.85 9.39 -37.92
C ALA A 129 -24.42 10.78 -37.38
N GLU A 130 -24.54 10.98 -36.06
CA GLU A 130 -24.11 12.17 -35.32
C GLU A 130 -23.47 11.74 -33.98
N GLY A 131 -22.44 12.46 -33.53
CA GLY A 131 -21.68 12.12 -32.31
C GLY A 131 -20.50 11.18 -32.56
N ASN A 132 -19.92 10.64 -31.48
CA ASN A 132 -18.65 9.90 -31.51
C ASN A 132 -18.76 8.43 -31.08
N VAL A 133 -19.93 7.98 -30.62
CA VAL A 133 -20.13 6.65 -30.05
C VAL A 133 -20.51 5.65 -31.12
N TRP A 134 -19.67 4.64 -31.32
CA TRP A 134 -19.93 3.50 -32.18
C TRP A 134 -20.67 2.41 -31.42
N THR A 135 -21.46 1.61 -32.13
CA THR A 135 -22.22 0.51 -31.51
C THR A 135 -22.00 -0.82 -32.21
N ALA A 136 -22.06 -1.91 -31.46
CA ALA A 136 -22.04 -3.28 -31.97
C ALA A 136 -23.08 -4.14 -31.23
N GLU A 137 -23.76 -5.02 -31.95
CA GLU A 137 -24.65 -6.02 -31.36
C GLU A 137 -23.80 -7.16 -30.77
N ILE A 138 -24.10 -7.56 -29.53
CA ILE A 138 -23.42 -8.63 -28.81
C ILE A 138 -24.39 -9.82 -28.66
N PRO A 139 -24.28 -10.85 -29.52
CA PRO A 139 -25.16 -12.01 -29.45
C PRO A 139 -25.12 -12.68 -28.07
N GLY A 140 -26.31 -12.94 -27.51
CA GLY A 140 -26.47 -13.59 -26.21
C GLY A 140 -26.39 -12.64 -25.00
N ALA A 141 -25.89 -11.41 -25.13
CA ALA A 141 -25.84 -10.46 -24.02
C ALA A 141 -27.25 -10.08 -23.52
N GLY A 142 -28.17 -9.75 -24.44
CA GLY A 142 -29.57 -9.41 -24.16
C GLY A 142 -30.37 -10.48 -23.41
N THR A 143 -29.91 -11.74 -23.43
CA THR A 143 -30.52 -12.89 -22.73
C THR A 143 -29.69 -13.36 -21.53
N GLY A 144 -28.66 -12.60 -21.12
CA GLY A 144 -27.77 -12.94 -20.00
C GLY A 144 -26.73 -14.03 -20.30
N GLY A 145 -26.55 -14.42 -21.57
CA GLY A 145 -25.63 -15.48 -21.98
C GLY A 145 -24.17 -15.07 -22.12
N TRP A 146 -23.88 -13.77 -22.29
CA TRP A 146 -22.52 -13.24 -22.33
C TRP A 146 -22.48 -11.81 -21.78
N TYR A 147 -21.90 -11.66 -20.60
CA TYR A 147 -21.66 -10.38 -19.94
C TYR A 147 -20.18 -10.33 -19.59
N PHE A 148 -19.52 -9.24 -19.95
CA PHE A 148 -18.09 -9.06 -19.76
C PHE A 148 -17.79 -7.69 -19.15
N HIS A 149 -16.65 -7.60 -18.50
CA HIS A 149 -16.30 -6.44 -17.68
C HIS A 149 -15.07 -5.67 -18.18
N GLN A 150 -14.51 -6.10 -19.31
CA GLN A 150 -13.30 -5.55 -19.88
C GLN A 150 -13.45 -5.51 -21.40
N LEU A 151 -12.87 -4.49 -22.03
CA LEU A 151 -12.81 -4.36 -23.48
C LEU A 151 -11.39 -3.97 -23.86
N PHE A 152 -10.85 -4.60 -24.89
CA PHE A 152 -9.51 -4.32 -25.41
C PHE A 152 -9.60 -3.88 -26.86
N VAL A 153 -8.98 -2.75 -27.20
CA VAL A 153 -8.95 -2.20 -28.56
C VAL A 153 -7.50 -2.00 -28.95
N GLY A 154 -7.07 -2.64 -30.05
CA GLY A 154 -5.68 -2.57 -30.50
C GLY A 154 -4.66 -3.08 -29.47
N GLY A 155 -5.05 -4.04 -28.62
CA GLY A 155 -4.20 -4.60 -27.57
C GLY A 155 -4.09 -3.71 -26.31
N GLN A 156 -4.98 -2.74 -26.13
CA GLN A 156 -5.02 -1.88 -24.94
C GLN A 156 -6.39 -1.95 -24.25
N ARG A 157 -6.39 -2.01 -22.91
CA ARG A 157 -7.61 -1.93 -22.10
C ARG A 157 -8.33 -0.60 -22.32
N ARG A 158 -9.66 -0.65 -22.34
CA ARG A 158 -10.55 0.52 -22.40
C ARG A 158 -11.30 0.70 -21.09
N VAL A 159 -11.51 1.96 -20.75
CA VAL A 159 -12.14 2.37 -19.50
C VAL A 159 -13.61 2.01 -19.59
N ARG A 160 -14.11 1.23 -18.63
CA ARG A 160 -15.54 1.03 -18.50
C ARG A 160 -16.15 2.37 -18.04
N ALA A 161 -17.15 2.86 -18.76
CA ALA A 161 -17.70 4.20 -18.59
C ALA A 161 -17.96 4.51 -17.10
N ARG A 162 -17.32 5.56 -16.58
CA ARG A 162 -17.33 5.90 -15.15
C ARG A 162 -17.36 7.39 -14.88
N THR A 163 -17.84 7.78 -13.70
CA THR A 163 -17.76 9.16 -13.20
C THR A 163 -17.17 9.21 -11.77
N PRO A 164 -16.29 10.18 -11.47
CA PRO A 164 -15.65 11.06 -12.44
C PRO A 164 -14.70 10.26 -13.34
N ASN A 165 -14.43 10.79 -14.55
CA ASN A 165 -13.60 10.12 -15.55
C ASN A 165 -12.16 9.95 -15.05
N GLU A 166 -11.69 10.92 -14.26
CA GLU A 166 -10.42 10.88 -13.54
C GLU A 166 -10.62 11.20 -12.05
N GLY A 167 -9.76 10.65 -11.19
CA GLY A 167 -9.81 10.90 -9.75
C GLY A 167 -10.96 10.17 -9.04
N TYR A 168 -11.46 10.77 -7.96
CA TYR A 168 -12.44 10.17 -7.06
C TYR A 168 -13.39 11.22 -6.48
N PHE A 169 -14.62 10.82 -6.21
CA PHE A 169 -15.47 11.53 -5.25
C PHE A 169 -15.08 11.19 -3.81
N LEU A 170 -15.60 11.97 -2.86
CA LEU A 170 -15.50 11.71 -1.43
C LEU A 170 -16.90 11.63 -0.84
N ASN A 171 -17.22 10.53 -0.16
CA ASN A 171 -18.51 10.40 0.52
C ASN A 171 -18.61 11.33 1.74
N GLU A 172 -19.81 11.50 2.29
CA GLU A 172 -20.11 12.29 3.51
C GLU A 172 -20.22 11.39 4.75
N GLY A 173 -19.56 10.23 4.72
CA GLY A 173 -19.52 9.27 5.83
C GLY A 173 -20.69 8.26 5.83
N PRO A 174 -20.89 7.55 6.97
CA PRO A 174 -21.88 6.50 7.08
C PRO A 174 -23.32 7.03 7.03
N ILE A 175 -24.27 6.16 6.68
CA ILE A 175 -25.70 6.49 6.67
C ILE A 175 -26.17 6.93 8.06
N GLU A 176 -25.77 6.16 9.08
CA GLU A 176 -25.99 6.46 10.49
C GLU A 176 -24.63 6.66 11.19
N PRO A 177 -24.48 7.66 12.09
CA PRO A 177 -23.24 7.87 12.82
C PRO A 177 -22.76 6.62 13.57
N LEU A 178 -21.45 6.35 13.52
CA LEU A 178 -20.84 5.21 14.21
C LEU A 178 -20.65 5.51 15.71
N VAL A 179 -21.75 5.48 16.49
CA VAL A 179 -21.72 5.71 17.95
C VAL A 179 -20.93 4.63 18.68
N ASP A 180 -21.14 3.36 18.32
CA ASP A 180 -20.35 2.21 18.82
C ASP A 180 -19.67 1.51 17.64
N ARG A 181 -18.38 1.79 17.47
CA ARG A 181 -17.56 1.22 16.40
C ARG A 181 -17.44 -0.30 16.50
N ALA A 182 -17.36 -0.87 17.71
CA ALA A 182 -17.20 -2.31 17.90
C ALA A 182 -18.47 -3.06 17.48
N LYS A 183 -19.64 -2.53 17.83
CA LYS A 183 -20.94 -3.03 17.35
C LYS A 183 -21.07 -2.86 15.83
N ALA A 184 -20.80 -1.67 15.29
CA ALA A 184 -20.90 -1.40 13.86
C ALA A 184 -20.02 -2.33 13.01
N ARG A 185 -18.81 -2.67 13.47
CA ARG A 185 -17.93 -3.63 12.80
C ARG A 185 -18.59 -5.02 12.62
N ARG A 186 -19.49 -5.41 13.51
CA ARG A 186 -20.18 -6.72 13.49
C ARG A 186 -21.56 -6.66 12.86
N ASP A 187 -22.10 -5.47 12.61
CA ASP A 187 -23.43 -5.25 12.08
C ASP A 187 -23.39 -5.06 10.55
N PRO A 188 -23.95 -5.98 9.75
CA PRO A 188 -23.99 -5.82 8.29
C PRO A 188 -24.73 -4.55 7.84
N SER A 189 -25.74 -4.08 8.58
CA SER A 189 -26.53 -2.90 8.19
C SER A 189 -25.69 -1.62 8.17
N ALA A 190 -24.67 -1.53 9.02
CA ALA A 190 -23.72 -0.42 9.07
C ALA A 190 -22.73 -0.41 7.89
N LYS A 191 -22.78 -1.41 7.00
CA LYS A 191 -21.85 -1.60 5.88
C LYS A 191 -22.55 -1.59 4.53
N MET A 192 -23.81 -1.15 4.51
CA MET A 192 -24.70 -1.31 3.37
C MET A 192 -24.83 -0.07 2.50
N GLY A 193 -23.96 0.91 2.65
CA GLY A 193 -23.99 2.14 1.89
C GLY A 193 -23.38 3.32 2.62
N PHE A 194 -23.61 4.52 2.08
CA PHE A 194 -23.08 5.76 2.62
C PHE A 194 -23.91 6.97 2.19
N ARG A 195 -23.60 8.13 2.78
CA ARG A 195 -24.11 9.43 2.32
C ARG A 195 -23.19 10.02 1.27
N TYR A 196 -23.73 10.59 0.20
CA TYR A 196 -22.96 11.19 -0.90
C TYR A 196 -23.25 12.69 -1.02
N LYS A 197 -22.44 13.44 -1.79
CA LYS A 197 -22.69 14.87 -2.02
C LYS A 197 -23.73 15.07 -3.12
N PRO A 198 -24.58 16.11 -3.04
CA PRO A 198 -25.54 16.39 -4.09
C PRO A 198 -24.90 16.43 -5.49
N GLY A 199 -25.41 15.59 -6.41
CA GLY A 199 -24.94 15.49 -7.78
C GLY A 199 -23.95 14.35 -8.07
N ASP A 200 -23.28 13.79 -7.07
CA ASP A 200 -22.29 12.71 -7.28
C ASP A 200 -22.97 11.41 -7.76
N ILE A 201 -24.14 11.09 -7.21
CA ILE A 201 -24.97 9.94 -7.59
C ILE A 201 -26.38 10.45 -7.88
N ARG A 202 -26.96 10.01 -9.00
CA ARG A 202 -28.31 10.35 -9.43
C ARG A 202 -29.01 9.14 -10.00
N ARG A 203 -30.32 9.22 -10.15
CA ARG A 203 -31.08 8.12 -10.77
C ARG A 203 -30.84 8.02 -12.28
N TRP A 204 -29.94 7.12 -12.68
CA TRP A 204 -29.66 6.77 -14.08
C TRP A 204 -30.62 5.69 -14.60
N THR A 205 -30.62 5.50 -15.93
CA THR A 205 -31.57 4.64 -16.65
C THR A 205 -31.49 3.15 -16.27
N ASN A 206 -30.32 2.66 -15.84
CA ASN A 206 -30.03 1.24 -15.53
C ASN A 206 -29.48 1.06 -14.10
N LEU A 207 -30.07 1.76 -13.11
CA LEU A 207 -29.53 1.88 -11.76
C LEU A 207 -29.10 0.54 -11.11
N GLU A 208 -29.84 -0.54 -11.35
CA GLU A 208 -29.54 -1.87 -10.81
C GLU A 208 -28.26 -2.54 -11.35
N ASP A 209 -27.75 -2.10 -12.51
CA ASP A 209 -26.50 -2.58 -13.10
C ASP A 209 -25.30 -1.67 -12.76
N VAL A 210 -25.55 -0.51 -12.15
CA VAL A 210 -24.52 0.47 -11.79
C VAL A 210 -23.62 -0.06 -10.68
N ASN A 211 -22.31 0.11 -10.84
CA ASN A 211 -21.32 -0.27 -9.85
C ASN A 211 -20.75 0.96 -9.12
N VAL A 212 -20.62 0.85 -7.80
CA VAL A 212 -19.90 1.79 -6.95
C VAL A 212 -18.63 1.10 -6.48
N LEU A 213 -17.46 1.63 -6.85
CA LEU A 213 -16.18 1.23 -6.27
C LEU A 213 -15.83 2.14 -5.11
N GLN A 214 -15.73 1.57 -3.91
CA GLN A 214 -15.42 2.29 -2.67
C GLN A 214 -14.07 1.83 -2.09
N PHE A 215 -13.26 2.78 -1.62
CA PHE A 215 -11.92 2.54 -1.10
C PHE A 215 -11.91 2.60 0.43
N HIS A 216 -11.36 1.57 1.08
CA HIS A 216 -11.36 1.34 2.52
C HIS A 216 -9.92 1.19 3.06
N SER A 217 -9.12 2.25 3.00
CA SER A 217 -7.70 2.21 3.36
C SER A 217 -6.89 1.21 2.51
N TRP A 218 -6.61 0.00 2.99
CA TRP A 218 -5.80 -1.04 2.29
C TRP A 218 -6.63 -1.99 1.42
N THR A 219 -7.95 -1.79 1.37
CA THR A 219 -8.85 -2.63 0.59
C THR A 219 -9.82 -1.77 -0.22
N ALA A 220 -10.47 -2.36 -1.21
CA ALA A 220 -11.53 -1.74 -2.00
C ALA A 220 -12.70 -2.73 -2.17
N SER A 221 -13.88 -2.20 -2.44
CA SER A 221 -15.07 -3.01 -2.66
C SER A 221 -15.85 -2.53 -3.87
N VAL A 222 -16.43 -3.49 -4.60
CA VAL A 222 -17.31 -3.27 -5.74
C VAL A 222 -18.74 -3.57 -5.29
N HIS A 223 -19.64 -2.61 -5.43
CA HIS A 223 -21.03 -2.72 -5.00
C HIS A 223 -22.01 -2.39 -6.11
N TRP A 224 -23.14 -3.11 -6.16
CA TRP A 224 -24.27 -2.72 -6.99
C TRP A 224 -25.25 -1.87 -6.19
N ILE A 225 -25.87 -0.90 -6.84
CA ILE A 225 -26.88 -0.06 -6.21
C ILE A 225 -28.18 -0.87 -6.06
N LYS A 226 -28.63 -1.01 -4.81
CA LYS A 226 -29.93 -1.60 -4.46
C LYS A 226 -31.02 -0.54 -4.37
N GLU A 227 -30.69 0.59 -3.77
CA GLU A 227 -31.63 1.67 -3.49
C GLU A 227 -30.90 3.01 -3.50
N LEU A 228 -31.58 4.04 -3.99
CA LEU A 228 -31.11 5.41 -4.00
C LEU A 228 -32.19 6.31 -3.42
N ASP A 229 -31.85 7.03 -2.35
CA ASP A 229 -32.63 8.09 -1.74
C ASP A 229 -31.93 9.41 -2.05
N GLU A 230 -32.45 10.13 -3.05
CA GLU A 230 -31.87 11.41 -3.53
C GLU A 230 -32.23 12.58 -2.61
N GLU A 231 -33.33 12.48 -1.86
CA GLU A 231 -33.76 13.52 -0.91
C GLU A 231 -32.78 13.60 0.27
N ASN A 232 -32.34 12.44 0.78
CA ASN A 232 -31.39 12.35 1.90
C ASN A 232 -29.94 12.06 1.48
N GLN A 233 -29.68 12.00 0.16
CA GLN A 233 -28.39 11.67 -0.45
C GLN A 233 -27.78 10.36 0.08
N ILE A 234 -28.57 9.28 0.11
CA ILE A 234 -28.15 7.96 0.58
C ILE A 234 -28.15 6.97 -0.60
N VAL A 235 -27.03 6.27 -0.77
CA VAL A 235 -26.93 5.10 -1.64
C VAL A 235 -26.87 3.84 -0.78
N ARG A 236 -27.62 2.80 -1.15
CA ARG A 236 -27.57 1.49 -0.49
C ARG A 236 -27.17 0.40 -1.47
N PHE A 237 -26.35 -0.53 -1.00
CA PHE A 237 -25.79 -1.61 -1.80
C PHE A 237 -26.63 -2.89 -1.75
N THR A 238 -26.36 -3.81 -2.67
CA THR A 238 -26.94 -5.17 -2.67
C THR A 238 -26.28 -6.11 -1.66
N ALA A 239 -25.03 -5.84 -1.29
CA ALA A 239 -24.26 -6.62 -0.31
C ALA A 239 -23.37 -5.73 0.57
N PRO A 240 -23.12 -6.11 1.83
CA PRO A 240 -22.34 -5.30 2.77
C PRO A 240 -20.87 -5.24 2.37
N ALA A 241 -20.23 -4.10 2.63
CA ALA A 241 -18.78 -3.98 2.66
C ALA A 241 -18.17 -4.80 3.82
N ASN A 242 -16.85 -5.01 3.83
CA ASN A 242 -16.18 -5.67 4.95
C ASN A 242 -16.07 -4.76 6.18
N TRP A 243 -15.87 -3.47 5.93
CA TRP A 243 -15.79 -2.43 6.95
C TRP A 243 -16.99 -1.49 6.86
N PRO A 244 -17.49 -0.95 7.98
CA PRO A 244 -18.44 0.15 7.95
C PRO A 244 -17.80 1.37 7.27
N THR A 245 -18.54 2.08 6.43
CA THR A 245 -18.11 3.37 5.89
C THR A 245 -17.76 4.31 7.05
N GLY A 246 -16.65 5.05 6.95
CA GLY A 246 -16.27 6.01 7.99
C GLY A 246 -15.49 5.38 9.15
N TYR A 247 -15.21 4.07 9.10
CA TYR A 247 -14.56 3.36 10.20
C TYR A 247 -13.08 3.76 10.33
N TRP A 248 -12.37 3.77 9.21
CA TRP A 248 -10.94 4.10 9.14
C TRP A 248 -10.73 5.59 8.87
N THR A 249 -11.43 6.13 7.89
CA THR A 249 -11.35 7.55 7.49
C THR A 249 -12.75 8.13 7.41
N ASN A 250 -12.96 9.35 7.90
CA ASN A 250 -14.31 9.95 7.98
C ASN A 250 -15.00 10.08 6.60
N ASN A 251 -14.23 10.41 5.57
CA ASN A 251 -14.70 10.52 4.19
C ASN A 251 -13.84 9.58 3.35
N GLU A 252 -14.48 8.64 2.65
CA GLU A 252 -13.82 7.64 1.82
C GLU A 252 -13.98 7.98 0.33
N ARG A 253 -12.97 7.57 -0.44
CA ARG A 253 -12.98 7.75 -1.90
C ARG A 253 -13.91 6.74 -2.55
N TYR A 254 -14.57 7.16 -3.62
CA TYR A 254 -15.30 6.26 -4.50
C TYR A 254 -15.43 6.82 -5.93
N TYR A 255 -15.79 5.95 -6.86
CA TYR A 255 -16.29 6.32 -8.18
C TYR A 255 -17.45 5.39 -8.57
N VAL A 256 -18.20 5.79 -9.60
CA VAL A 256 -19.36 5.05 -10.09
C VAL A 256 -19.17 4.68 -11.55
N GLU A 257 -19.45 3.45 -11.94
CA GLU A 257 -19.28 2.97 -13.32
C GLU A 257 -20.49 2.17 -13.83
N ASN A 258 -20.44 1.82 -15.13
CA ASN A 258 -21.38 0.94 -15.81
C ASN A 258 -22.79 1.51 -16.06
N PHE A 259 -22.87 2.73 -16.58
CA PHE A 259 -24.12 3.35 -17.04
C PHE A 259 -23.90 4.20 -18.30
N PRO A 260 -24.93 4.33 -19.15
CA PRO A 260 -24.76 4.98 -20.45
C PRO A 260 -24.43 6.47 -20.35
N GLU A 261 -24.93 7.16 -19.32
CA GLU A 261 -24.70 8.59 -19.13
C GLU A 261 -23.26 8.92 -18.68
N ALA A 262 -22.44 7.93 -18.32
CA ALA A 262 -21.01 8.11 -18.08
C ALA A 262 -20.16 7.87 -19.34
N LEU A 263 -20.73 7.40 -20.45
CA LEU A 263 -20.00 7.26 -21.71
C LEU A 263 -19.87 8.65 -22.35
N ASP A 264 -18.94 9.46 -21.83
CA ASP A 264 -18.83 10.88 -22.18
C ASP A 264 -17.42 11.32 -22.60
N SER A 265 -16.45 10.40 -22.56
CA SER A 265 -15.07 10.66 -22.94
C SER A 265 -14.48 9.62 -23.90
N PRO A 266 -13.50 10.00 -24.76
CA PRO A 266 -12.80 9.05 -25.62
C PRO A 266 -12.12 7.93 -24.82
N GLY A 267 -12.23 6.70 -25.32
CA GLY A 267 -11.69 5.50 -24.70
C GLY A 267 -12.64 4.80 -23.74
N GLU A 268 -13.83 5.36 -23.49
CA GLU A 268 -14.85 4.73 -22.65
C GLU A 268 -15.78 3.80 -23.43
N TRP A 269 -16.27 2.76 -22.75
CA TRP A 269 -17.27 1.84 -23.30
C TRP A 269 -18.36 1.47 -22.29
N TYR A 270 -19.53 1.07 -22.81
CA TYR A 270 -20.68 0.61 -22.04
C TYR A 270 -21.38 -0.54 -22.75
N LEU A 271 -21.71 -1.61 -22.03
CA LEU A 271 -22.53 -2.72 -22.54
C LEU A 271 -23.93 -2.65 -21.92
N ASP A 272 -24.92 -2.31 -22.75
CA ASP A 272 -26.32 -2.48 -22.39
C ASP A 272 -26.65 -3.98 -22.49
N ARG A 273 -26.63 -4.68 -21.35
CA ARG A 273 -26.93 -6.11 -21.27
C ARG A 273 -28.40 -6.44 -21.47
N ARG A 274 -29.32 -5.47 -21.42
CA ARG A 274 -30.75 -5.70 -21.69
C ARG A 274 -31.00 -5.70 -23.19
N MET A 275 -30.38 -4.77 -23.90
CA MET A 275 -30.50 -4.66 -25.35
C MET A 275 -29.47 -5.51 -26.10
N GLY A 276 -28.39 -5.92 -25.44
CA GLY A 276 -27.27 -6.59 -26.07
C GLY A 276 -26.46 -5.67 -26.98
N ILE A 277 -26.33 -4.40 -26.62
CA ILE A 277 -25.63 -3.38 -27.42
C ILE A 277 -24.38 -2.91 -26.68
N LEU A 278 -23.22 -3.11 -27.30
CA LEU A 278 -21.96 -2.51 -26.87
C LEU A 278 -21.82 -1.14 -27.51
N SER A 279 -21.53 -0.13 -26.70
CA SER A 279 -21.23 1.24 -27.12
C SER A 279 -19.79 1.58 -26.77
N TYR A 280 -19.06 2.22 -27.69
CA TYR A 280 -17.67 2.63 -27.48
C TYR A 280 -17.40 3.99 -28.11
N TRP A 281 -16.72 4.88 -27.39
CA TRP A 281 -16.18 6.12 -27.93
C TRP A 281 -14.69 5.90 -28.29
N PRO A 282 -14.32 5.81 -29.57
CA PRO A 282 -12.93 5.55 -29.95
C PRO A 282 -11.95 6.65 -29.50
N LEU A 283 -10.74 6.25 -29.13
CA LEU A 283 -9.65 7.20 -28.93
C LEU A 283 -9.31 7.91 -30.27
N PRO A 284 -8.81 9.14 -30.24
CA PRO A 284 -8.36 9.83 -31.44
C PRO A 284 -7.38 8.97 -32.26
N GLY A 285 -7.71 8.72 -33.53
CA GLY A 285 -6.89 7.94 -34.47
C GLY A 285 -7.23 6.44 -34.53
N GLU A 286 -8.13 5.94 -33.69
CA GLU A 286 -8.63 4.57 -33.81
C GLU A 286 -9.61 4.41 -34.96
N ASP A 287 -9.45 3.32 -35.70
CA ASP A 287 -10.33 2.92 -36.79
C ASP A 287 -10.89 1.54 -36.47
N LEU A 288 -12.14 1.48 -36.00
CA LEU A 288 -12.78 0.23 -35.55
C LEU A 288 -13.02 -0.78 -36.68
N GLU A 289 -12.90 -0.37 -37.94
CA GLU A 289 -12.96 -1.30 -39.08
C GLU A 289 -11.62 -2.03 -39.28
N LYS A 290 -10.52 -1.51 -38.71
CA LYS A 290 -9.17 -2.07 -38.82
C LYS A 290 -8.61 -2.59 -37.51
N CYS A 291 -8.96 -1.96 -36.40
CA CYS A 291 -8.48 -2.32 -35.07
C CYS A 291 -9.13 -3.62 -34.62
N GLN A 292 -8.33 -4.50 -34.02
CA GLN A 292 -8.86 -5.66 -33.32
C GLN A 292 -9.52 -5.19 -32.02
N VAL A 293 -10.80 -5.50 -31.86
CA VAL A 293 -11.54 -5.30 -30.61
C VAL A 293 -11.85 -6.66 -30.01
N VAL A 294 -11.48 -6.88 -28.74
CA VAL A 294 -11.67 -8.17 -28.05
C VAL A 294 -12.38 -7.94 -26.72
N ALA A 295 -13.41 -8.74 -26.45
CA ALA A 295 -14.04 -8.85 -25.15
C ALA A 295 -13.81 -10.26 -24.57
N PRO A 296 -13.45 -10.39 -23.29
CA PRO A 296 -13.18 -11.69 -22.69
C PRO A 296 -14.48 -12.53 -22.52
N ARG A 297 -14.32 -13.84 -22.50
CA ARG A 297 -15.41 -14.81 -22.23
C ARG A 297 -15.02 -15.85 -21.18
N LEU A 298 -13.77 -16.29 -21.20
CA LEU A 298 -13.26 -17.28 -20.24
C LEU A 298 -12.68 -16.60 -19.00
N ARG A 299 -12.84 -17.25 -17.84
CA ARG A 299 -12.16 -16.87 -16.61
C ARG A 299 -10.74 -17.43 -16.49
N HIS A 300 -10.54 -18.65 -16.98
CA HIS A 300 -9.25 -19.34 -16.98
C HIS A 300 -8.84 -19.67 -18.41
N LEU A 301 -7.55 -19.58 -18.69
CA LEU A 301 -6.96 -19.90 -20.00
C LEU A 301 -6.24 -21.24 -19.95
N VAL A 302 -5.48 -21.49 -18.88
CA VAL A 302 -4.78 -22.76 -18.65
C VAL A 302 -5.10 -23.25 -17.26
N ARG A 303 -5.41 -24.55 -17.15
CA ARG A 303 -5.63 -25.23 -15.88
C ARG A 303 -4.77 -26.48 -15.77
N LEU A 304 -4.02 -26.60 -14.68
CA LEU A 304 -3.40 -27.85 -14.25
C LEU A 304 -4.18 -28.35 -13.03
N ASP A 305 -4.87 -29.47 -13.15
CA ASP A 305 -5.70 -30.01 -12.07
C ASP A 305 -5.27 -31.46 -11.75
N GLY A 306 -4.55 -31.63 -10.63
CA GLY A 306 -4.26 -32.93 -10.05
C GLY A 306 -5.40 -33.46 -9.17
N ASP A 307 -5.22 -34.68 -8.67
CA ASP A 307 -6.09 -35.39 -7.74
C ASP A 307 -5.24 -36.11 -6.66
N PRO A 308 -4.78 -35.37 -5.64
CA PRO A 308 -3.85 -35.89 -4.65
C PRO A 308 -4.49 -36.91 -3.70
N ASP A 309 -5.82 -36.96 -3.61
CA ASP A 309 -6.52 -37.98 -2.81
C ASP A 309 -6.30 -39.38 -3.41
N ASN A 310 -6.08 -39.44 -4.72
CA ASN A 310 -5.68 -40.63 -5.46
C ASN A 310 -4.17 -40.66 -5.81
N GLY A 311 -3.38 -39.78 -5.19
CA GLY A 311 -1.93 -39.69 -5.43
C GLY A 311 -1.56 -39.23 -6.85
N ALA A 312 -2.49 -38.64 -7.59
CA ALA A 312 -2.32 -38.22 -8.97
C ALA A 312 -2.01 -36.71 -9.03
N TYR A 313 -0.89 -36.34 -9.63
CA TYR A 313 -0.47 -34.93 -9.76
C TYR A 313 -0.22 -34.59 -11.23
N VAL A 314 -0.36 -33.32 -11.59
CA VAL A 314 0.14 -32.84 -12.89
C VAL A 314 1.63 -32.57 -12.74
N GLU A 315 2.48 -33.37 -13.40
CA GLU A 315 3.93 -33.30 -13.19
C GLU A 315 4.70 -33.10 -14.49
N ASN A 316 5.81 -32.37 -14.43
CA ASN A 316 6.76 -32.24 -15.54
C ASN A 316 6.11 -31.74 -16.86
N VAL A 317 5.17 -30.81 -16.74
CA VAL A 317 4.57 -30.08 -17.87
C VAL A 317 5.18 -28.67 -17.93
N HIS A 318 5.61 -28.25 -19.11
CA HIS A 318 6.33 -27.01 -19.31
C HIS A 318 5.71 -26.17 -20.42
N PHE A 319 5.63 -24.86 -20.20
CA PHE A 319 5.18 -23.86 -21.15
C PHE A 319 6.32 -22.89 -21.41
N LYS A 320 6.59 -22.58 -22.69
CA LYS A 320 7.65 -21.64 -23.06
C LYS A 320 7.22 -20.66 -24.16
N GLY A 321 7.39 -19.36 -23.93
CA GLY A 321 7.20 -18.35 -24.98
C GLY A 321 5.74 -18.10 -25.38
N LEU A 322 4.76 -18.67 -24.68
CA LEU A 322 3.34 -18.51 -24.99
C LEU A 322 2.78 -17.26 -24.31
N ALA A 323 1.83 -16.59 -24.96
CA ALA A 323 1.05 -15.50 -24.37
C ALA A 323 -0.35 -15.98 -23.97
N PHE A 324 -0.80 -15.61 -22.77
CA PHE A 324 -2.12 -15.92 -22.23
C PHE A 324 -2.88 -14.60 -22.05
N GLN A 325 -3.92 -14.37 -22.87
CA GLN A 325 -4.60 -13.07 -22.92
C GLN A 325 -6.13 -13.13 -22.90
N HIS A 326 -6.76 -12.04 -22.47
CA HIS A 326 -8.21 -11.83 -22.54
C HIS A 326 -9.02 -12.81 -21.68
N ALA A 327 -8.74 -12.85 -20.38
CA ALA A 327 -9.56 -13.56 -19.39
C ALA A 327 -10.45 -12.58 -18.62
N ASP A 328 -11.71 -12.94 -18.35
CA ASP A 328 -12.62 -12.09 -17.59
C ASP A 328 -12.53 -12.35 -16.08
N TRP A 329 -13.01 -11.40 -15.28
CA TRP A 329 -13.34 -11.68 -13.89
C TRP A 329 -14.77 -12.15 -13.74
N GLN A 330 -14.99 -12.99 -12.72
CA GLN A 330 -16.31 -13.47 -12.36
C GLN A 330 -16.47 -13.39 -10.85
N ILE A 331 -17.10 -12.31 -10.39
CA ILE A 331 -17.61 -12.20 -9.03
C ILE A 331 -19.10 -12.51 -9.05
N ALA A 332 -19.62 -13.14 -8.00
CA ALA A 332 -21.06 -13.33 -7.92
C ALA A 332 -21.72 -11.95 -7.97
N ASP A 333 -22.83 -11.81 -8.70
CA ASP A 333 -23.55 -10.54 -8.97
C ASP A 333 -23.93 -9.72 -7.70
N LYS A 334 -23.62 -10.24 -6.50
CA LYS A 334 -23.93 -9.69 -5.17
C LYS A 334 -22.83 -9.92 -4.12
N GLY A 335 -21.53 -9.98 -4.49
CA GLY A 335 -20.39 -9.97 -3.55
C GLY A 335 -19.05 -10.42 -4.17
N PRO A 336 -17.86 -10.02 -3.66
CA PRO A 336 -17.56 -9.63 -2.28
C PRO A 336 -16.88 -8.25 -2.12
N ALA A 337 -16.83 -7.76 -0.89
CA ALA A 337 -15.86 -6.73 -0.50
C ALA A 337 -14.50 -7.39 -0.24
N ASP A 338 -13.40 -6.79 -0.71
CA ASP A 338 -12.07 -7.32 -0.40
C ASP A 338 -11.74 -7.15 1.08
N GLY A 339 -11.12 -8.17 1.66
CA GLY A 339 -10.62 -8.12 3.03
C GLY A 339 -9.17 -7.64 3.09
N GLN A 340 -8.36 -8.12 2.13
CA GLN A 340 -6.95 -7.80 1.95
C GLN A 340 -6.43 -8.54 0.71
N ALA A 341 -5.49 -7.93 -0.02
CA ALA A 341 -4.77 -8.53 -1.14
C ALA A 341 -5.66 -8.99 -2.34
N ALA A 342 -6.95 -8.62 -2.39
CA ALA A 342 -7.92 -9.18 -3.34
C ALA A 342 -7.88 -10.72 -3.38
N TYR A 343 -7.65 -11.37 -2.24
CA TYR A 343 -7.28 -12.80 -2.20
C TYR A 343 -8.38 -13.73 -2.74
N PHE A 344 -9.64 -13.29 -2.73
CA PHE A 344 -10.81 -14.05 -3.16
C PHE A 344 -10.84 -14.29 -4.68
N LEU A 345 -10.04 -13.54 -5.45
CA LEU A 345 -9.90 -13.72 -6.88
C LEU A 345 -9.19 -15.04 -7.20
N GLU A 346 -9.54 -15.64 -8.34
CA GLU A 346 -8.77 -16.72 -8.97
C GLU A 346 -7.71 -16.11 -9.92
N ALA A 347 -7.29 -16.84 -10.96
CA ALA A 347 -6.28 -16.40 -11.90
C ALA A 347 -6.51 -16.92 -13.33
N ALA A 348 -5.95 -16.23 -14.32
CA ALA A 348 -6.01 -16.64 -15.72
C ALA A 348 -5.26 -17.96 -15.99
N VAL A 349 -4.11 -18.17 -15.33
CA VAL A 349 -3.40 -19.46 -15.30
C VAL A 349 -3.49 -20.04 -13.90
N LEU A 350 -4.16 -21.18 -13.77
CA LEU A 350 -4.42 -21.82 -12.49
C LEU A 350 -3.78 -23.21 -12.43
N ALA A 351 -2.92 -23.42 -11.44
CA ALA A 351 -2.36 -24.73 -11.12
C ALA A 351 -2.83 -25.18 -9.75
N ARG A 352 -3.41 -26.38 -9.67
CA ARG A 352 -3.80 -27.09 -8.46
C ARG A 352 -3.15 -28.46 -8.50
N ASP A 353 -2.45 -28.82 -7.43
CA ASP A 353 -1.79 -30.10 -7.29
C ASP A 353 -0.79 -30.39 -8.44
N ALA A 354 -0.09 -29.36 -8.90
CA ALA A 354 0.94 -29.43 -9.94
C ALA A 354 2.34 -29.51 -9.34
N ARG A 355 3.23 -30.32 -9.89
CA ARG A 355 4.60 -30.47 -9.39
C ARG A 355 5.65 -30.43 -10.48
N ARG A 356 6.76 -29.75 -10.23
CA ARG A 356 7.88 -29.66 -11.19
C ARG A 356 7.41 -29.12 -12.56
N CYS A 357 6.37 -28.31 -12.59
CA CYS A 357 5.91 -27.63 -13.81
C CYS A 357 6.63 -26.30 -13.99
N VAL A 358 6.81 -25.87 -15.23
CA VAL A 358 7.59 -24.67 -15.56
C VAL A 358 6.81 -23.78 -16.52
N PHE A 359 6.71 -22.51 -16.17
CA PHE A 359 6.31 -21.43 -17.09
C PHE A 359 7.54 -20.58 -17.33
N GLN A 360 8.02 -20.52 -18.56
CA GLN A 360 9.26 -19.84 -18.91
C GLN A 360 9.04 -18.87 -20.07
N GLN A 361 9.47 -17.61 -19.94
CA GLN A 361 9.34 -16.64 -21.04
C GLN A 361 7.89 -16.49 -21.54
N CYS A 362 6.90 -16.76 -20.67
CA CYS A 362 5.50 -16.61 -21.01
C CYS A 362 5.04 -15.17 -20.74
N GLU A 363 3.99 -14.75 -21.43
CA GLU A 363 3.27 -13.51 -21.12
C GLU A 363 1.89 -13.85 -20.54
N VAL A 364 1.48 -13.14 -19.49
CA VAL A 364 0.07 -13.09 -19.06
C VAL A 364 -0.36 -11.64 -19.10
N ALA A 365 -1.33 -11.30 -19.95
CA ALA A 365 -1.76 -9.93 -20.11
C ALA A 365 -3.25 -9.77 -20.41
N HIS A 366 -3.81 -8.59 -20.17
CA HIS A 366 -5.21 -8.29 -20.52
C HIS A 366 -6.20 -9.22 -19.79
N VAL A 367 -6.04 -9.38 -18.47
CA VAL A 367 -6.84 -10.33 -17.66
C VAL A 367 -7.58 -9.65 -16.51
N GLY A 368 -8.69 -10.26 -16.12
CA GLY A 368 -9.66 -9.73 -15.15
C GLY A 368 -9.34 -9.98 -13.68
N GLU A 369 -8.52 -10.98 -13.38
CA GLU A 369 -8.21 -11.39 -12.01
C GLU A 369 -6.69 -11.40 -11.79
N TYR A 370 -6.15 -12.34 -11.01
CA TYR A 370 -4.70 -12.52 -10.95
C TYR A 370 -4.15 -13.10 -12.26
N GLY A 371 -2.88 -12.84 -12.56
CA GLY A 371 -2.21 -13.46 -13.70
C GLY A 371 -2.06 -14.97 -13.53
N MET A 372 -1.47 -15.40 -12.41
CA MET A 372 -1.20 -16.82 -12.13
C MET A 372 -1.51 -17.21 -10.69
N TRP A 373 -1.95 -18.45 -10.46
CA TRP A 373 -2.08 -19.02 -9.13
C TRP A 373 -1.52 -20.44 -9.05
N LEU A 374 -0.46 -20.61 -8.25
CA LEU A 374 0.04 -21.89 -7.76
C LEU A 374 -0.67 -22.25 -6.45
N ALA A 375 -1.81 -22.92 -6.55
CA ALA A 375 -2.73 -23.16 -5.44
C ALA A 375 -2.32 -24.39 -4.58
N GLY A 376 -3.30 -25.00 -3.90
CA GLY A 376 -3.09 -26.17 -3.04
C GLY A 376 -2.31 -27.30 -3.74
N GLY A 377 -1.44 -27.98 -2.99
CA GLY A 377 -0.64 -29.12 -3.45
C GLY A 377 0.47 -28.80 -4.47
N CYS A 378 0.62 -27.54 -4.87
CA CYS A 378 1.65 -27.13 -5.82
C CYS A 378 3.05 -27.18 -5.20
N ARG A 379 3.97 -27.94 -5.81
CA ARG A 379 5.35 -28.09 -5.30
C ARG A 379 6.40 -28.03 -6.38
N GLU A 380 7.52 -27.36 -6.08
CA GLU A 380 8.69 -27.34 -6.98
C GLU A 380 8.39 -26.79 -8.38
N ASN A 381 7.35 -25.96 -8.51
CA ASN A 381 7.04 -25.30 -9.78
C ASN A 381 7.85 -24.02 -9.94
N ARG A 382 8.09 -23.63 -11.19
CA ARG A 382 8.92 -22.48 -11.52
C ARG A 382 8.20 -21.55 -12.50
N VAL A 383 8.13 -20.27 -12.17
CA VAL A 383 7.73 -19.19 -13.07
C VAL A 383 8.99 -18.35 -13.31
N VAL A 384 9.51 -18.38 -14.53
CA VAL A 384 10.85 -17.87 -14.85
C VAL A 384 10.83 -16.96 -16.07
N GLN A 385 11.33 -15.74 -15.92
CA GLN A 385 11.43 -14.78 -17.02
C GLN A 385 10.07 -14.49 -17.69
N CYS A 386 8.99 -14.51 -16.92
CA CYS A 386 7.64 -14.23 -17.43
C CYS A 386 7.32 -12.73 -17.36
N HIS A 387 6.48 -12.27 -18.29
CA HIS A 387 5.97 -10.90 -18.35
C HIS A 387 4.49 -10.89 -17.96
N LEU A 388 4.15 -10.29 -16.83
CA LEU A 388 2.78 -10.21 -16.33
C LEU A 388 2.37 -8.74 -16.27
N HIS A 389 1.38 -8.34 -17.07
CA HIS A 389 0.99 -6.94 -17.17
C HIS A 389 -0.45 -6.71 -17.59
N ASP A 390 -0.97 -5.50 -17.37
CA ASP A 390 -2.38 -5.17 -17.63
C ASP A 390 -3.35 -6.14 -16.92
N LEU A 391 -3.22 -6.21 -15.59
CA LEU A 391 -3.97 -7.13 -14.73
C LEU A 391 -4.99 -6.34 -13.90
N ALA A 392 -6.26 -6.73 -13.96
CA ALA A 392 -7.28 -6.13 -13.12
C ALA A 392 -7.12 -6.49 -11.63
N GLY A 393 -6.53 -7.65 -11.31
CA GLY A 393 -6.10 -8.05 -9.96
C GLY A 393 -4.58 -7.90 -9.76
N GLY A 394 -3.94 -8.92 -9.19
CA GLY A 394 -2.49 -8.94 -8.96
C GLY A 394 -1.70 -9.87 -9.88
N GLY A 395 -0.39 -10.03 -9.64
CA GLY A 395 0.50 -10.83 -10.47
C GLY A 395 0.37 -12.34 -10.23
N ILE A 396 1.01 -12.83 -9.16
CA ILE A 396 1.14 -14.26 -8.88
C ILE A 396 0.70 -14.58 -7.45
N LYS A 397 -0.13 -15.62 -7.29
CA LYS A 397 -0.50 -16.21 -6.00
C LYS A 397 0.22 -17.54 -5.77
N ILE A 398 0.69 -17.77 -4.55
CA ILE A 398 1.30 -19.03 -4.10
C ILE A 398 0.62 -19.47 -2.79
N GLY A 399 0.03 -20.66 -2.80
CA GLY A 399 -0.63 -21.25 -1.63
C GLY A 399 -2.08 -20.81 -1.46
N GLN A 400 -2.58 -20.96 -0.24
CA GLN A 400 -3.98 -20.72 0.12
C GLN A 400 -4.06 -19.93 1.44
N THR A 401 -5.27 -19.53 1.83
CA THR A 401 -5.51 -18.80 3.10
C THR A 401 -5.58 -19.72 4.32
N ARG A 402 -5.67 -21.04 4.11
CA ARG A 402 -5.73 -22.05 5.17
C ARG A 402 -4.48 -22.92 5.15
N SER A 403 -4.06 -23.40 6.33
CA SER A 403 -3.02 -24.42 6.42
C SER A 403 -3.47 -25.64 5.62
N PRO A 404 -2.54 -26.37 4.98
CA PRO A 404 -2.88 -27.62 4.33
C PRO A 404 -3.38 -28.64 5.37
N GLU A 405 -4.41 -29.41 5.00
CA GLU A 405 -4.98 -30.46 5.86
C GLU A 405 -4.06 -31.68 5.94
N THR A 406 -3.26 -31.91 4.90
CA THR A 406 -2.30 -33.00 4.77
C THR A 406 -1.03 -32.52 4.09
N ASP A 407 0.08 -33.22 4.27
CA ASP A 407 1.31 -32.93 3.55
C ASP A 407 1.08 -32.95 2.04
N ALA A 408 0.34 -33.91 1.50
CA ALA A 408 0.02 -34.02 0.08
C ALA A 408 -0.57 -32.72 -0.53
N ARG A 409 -1.36 -31.98 0.26
CA ARG A 409 -2.01 -30.71 -0.11
C ARG A 409 -1.15 -29.47 0.19
N ALA A 410 0.04 -29.63 0.78
CA ALA A 410 0.92 -28.50 1.10
C ALA A 410 1.53 -27.90 -0.17
N THR A 411 1.37 -26.59 -0.30
CA THR A 411 2.04 -25.76 -1.31
C THR A 411 3.38 -25.31 -0.76
N GLU A 412 4.49 -25.66 -1.42
CA GLU A 412 5.84 -25.34 -0.94
C GLU A 412 6.89 -25.43 -2.05
N ARG A 413 8.06 -24.80 -1.83
CA ARG A 413 9.22 -24.88 -2.73
C ARG A 413 8.96 -24.39 -4.16
N ASN A 414 8.03 -23.45 -4.35
CA ASN A 414 7.80 -22.84 -5.66
C ASN A 414 8.74 -21.64 -5.86
N GLN A 415 9.07 -21.36 -7.12
CA GLN A 415 9.98 -20.29 -7.52
C GLN A 415 9.28 -19.30 -8.45
N VAL A 416 9.43 -18.01 -8.16
CA VAL A 416 9.15 -16.88 -9.06
C VAL A 416 10.47 -16.14 -9.27
N ASP A 417 11.05 -16.27 -10.45
CA ASP A 417 12.40 -15.75 -10.73
C ASP A 417 12.46 -14.96 -12.04
N ASN A 418 13.20 -13.85 -12.04
CA ASN A 418 13.45 -13.05 -13.25
C ASN A 418 12.19 -12.52 -13.96
N CYS A 419 11.06 -12.42 -13.27
CA CYS A 419 9.78 -12.00 -13.88
C CYS A 419 9.62 -10.48 -13.83
N TRP A 420 8.98 -9.94 -14.85
CA TRP A 420 8.55 -8.54 -14.89
C TRP A 420 7.05 -8.46 -14.65
N ILE A 421 6.65 -7.97 -13.48
CA ILE A 421 5.26 -7.89 -13.03
C ILE A 421 4.91 -6.42 -12.87
N HIS A 422 4.04 -5.90 -13.71
CA HIS A 422 3.71 -4.47 -13.67
C HIS A 422 2.28 -4.16 -14.12
N ASP A 423 1.84 -2.92 -13.93
CA ASP A 423 0.52 -2.46 -14.39
C ASP A 423 -0.64 -3.35 -13.89
N THR A 424 -0.75 -3.44 -12.56
CA THR A 424 -1.72 -4.31 -11.88
C THR A 424 -2.64 -3.52 -10.94
N GLY A 425 -3.83 -4.05 -10.69
CA GLY A 425 -4.80 -3.45 -9.77
C GLY A 425 -5.85 -2.58 -10.46
N HIS A 426 -6.02 -2.67 -11.79
CA HIS A 426 -6.93 -1.81 -12.57
C HIS A 426 -8.39 -1.84 -12.12
N MET A 427 -8.83 -2.93 -11.47
CA MET A 427 -10.19 -3.08 -10.94
C MET A 427 -10.18 -3.44 -9.46
N PHE A 428 -9.37 -4.43 -9.11
CA PHE A 428 -9.20 -4.91 -7.76
C PHE A 428 -7.89 -4.35 -7.20
N HIS A 429 -7.94 -3.07 -6.84
CA HIS A 429 -6.79 -2.24 -6.43
C HIS A 429 -5.92 -2.85 -5.32
N ALA A 430 -6.46 -3.74 -4.49
CA ALA A 430 -5.72 -4.44 -3.45
C ALA A 430 -4.88 -5.63 -3.97
N GLY A 431 -4.91 -5.94 -5.28
CA GLY A 431 -4.03 -6.94 -5.88
C GLY A 431 -2.56 -6.64 -5.60
N VAL A 432 -1.77 -7.69 -5.38
CA VAL A 432 -0.32 -7.58 -5.11
C VAL A 432 0.50 -8.20 -6.23
N GLY A 433 1.77 -7.82 -6.33
CA GLY A 433 2.69 -8.39 -7.33
C GLY A 433 2.89 -9.88 -7.12
N VAL A 434 3.34 -10.27 -5.92
CA VAL A 434 3.42 -11.68 -5.50
C VAL A 434 2.80 -11.87 -4.12
N TRP A 435 1.77 -12.70 -4.04
CA TRP A 435 1.13 -13.11 -2.78
C TRP A 435 1.56 -14.52 -2.41
N ILE A 436 2.16 -14.69 -1.23
CA ILE A 436 2.41 -15.98 -0.61
C ILE A 436 1.48 -16.10 0.59
N GLY A 437 0.48 -16.98 0.48
CA GLY A 437 -0.41 -17.29 1.59
C GLY A 437 0.25 -18.21 2.61
N ARG A 438 -0.44 -19.29 2.98
CA ARG A 438 0.03 -20.32 3.91
C ARG A 438 0.91 -21.34 3.21
N SER A 439 2.09 -20.90 2.77
CA SER A 439 3.04 -21.67 1.96
C SER A 439 4.50 -21.40 2.35
N SER A 440 5.34 -22.43 2.31
CA SER A 440 6.71 -22.41 2.85
C SER A 440 7.78 -22.74 1.81
N TYR A 441 9.02 -22.39 2.12
CA TYR A 441 10.21 -22.68 1.30
C TYR A 441 10.16 -22.10 -0.13
N ASN A 442 9.31 -21.11 -0.38
CA ASN A 442 9.23 -20.50 -1.70
C ASN A 442 10.36 -19.49 -1.90
N THR A 443 10.69 -19.25 -3.16
CA THR A 443 11.71 -18.27 -3.55
C THR A 443 11.10 -17.27 -4.52
N VAL A 444 11.27 -15.98 -4.23
CA VAL A 444 10.87 -14.86 -5.08
C VAL A 444 12.11 -14.03 -5.32
N THR A 445 12.72 -14.18 -6.49
CA THR A 445 14.06 -13.64 -6.76
C THR A 445 14.21 -12.91 -8.10
N HIS A 446 15.05 -11.88 -8.14
CA HIS A 446 15.40 -11.18 -9.39
C HIS A 446 14.21 -10.65 -10.19
N ASN A 447 13.10 -10.30 -9.52
CA ASN A 447 11.91 -9.79 -10.23
C ASN A 447 11.94 -8.26 -10.30
N GLU A 448 11.39 -7.71 -11.37
CA GLU A 448 10.98 -6.30 -11.45
C GLU A 448 9.48 -6.23 -11.13
N ILE A 449 9.12 -5.55 -10.04
CA ILE A 449 7.73 -5.42 -9.60
C ILE A 449 7.38 -3.93 -9.49
N CYS A 450 6.57 -3.41 -10.41
CA CYS A 450 6.33 -1.97 -10.49
C CYS A 450 4.95 -1.55 -10.98
N ASP A 451 4.56 -0.29 -10.73
CA ASP A 451 3.30 0.29 -11.22
C ASP A 451 2.04 -0.43 -10.68
N LEU A 452 2.01 -0.68 -9.36
CA LEU A 452 0.90 -1.32 -8.63
C LEU A 452 0.17 -0.30 -7.74
N ASP A 453 -1.12 -0.51 -7.52
CA ASP A 453 -1.93 0.31 -6.61
C ASP A 453 -1.76 -0.03 -5.11
N TYR A 454 -1.02 -1.10 -4.79
CA TYR A 454 -0.84 -1.59 -3.42
C TYR A 454 0.57 -2.19 -3.18
N THR A 455 0.66 -3.43 -2.68
CA THR A 455 1.89 -4.05 -2.17
C THR A 455 2.65 -4.81 -3.26
N GLY A 456 3.99 -4.76 -3.23
CA GLY A 456 4.84 -5.51 -4.15
C GLY A 456 4.82 -7.02 -3.85
N VAL A 457 5.31 -7.42 -2.67
CA VAL A 457 5.32 -8.81 -2.21
C VAL A 457 4.67 -8.93 -0.84
N SER A 458 3.68 -9.81 -0.70
CA SER A 458 3.01 -10.10 0.57
C SER A 458 3.28 -11.55 0.99
N VAL A 459 3.80 -11.77 2.21
CA VAL A 459 4.17 -13.11 2.70
C VAL A 459 3.50 -13.46 4.02
N GLY A 460 2.77 -14.57 4.04
CA GLY A 460 2.07 -15.08 5.20
C GLY A 460 0.60 -14.68 5.22
N TRP A 461 -0.18 -15.44 6.01
CA TRP A 461 -1.63 -15.25 6.16
C TRP A 461 -2.08 -15.73 7.54
N SER A 462 -1.62 -15.01 8.56
CA SER A 462 -1.93 -15.26 9.97
C SER A 462 -1.81 -13.94 10.72
N TRP A 463 -2.92 -13.42 11.24
CA TRP A 463 -2.92 -12.18 12.02
C TRP A 463 -2.58 -12.47 13.47
N GLY A 464 -1.58 -11.75 13.98
CA GLY A 464 -1.03 -11.94 15.31
C GLY A 464 -0.24 -13.24 15.43
N TYR A 465 -0.11 -13.75 16.66
CA TYR A 465 0.75 -14.91 16.97
C TYR A 465 0.06 -16.27 16.79
N ALA A 466 -1.02 -16.32 16.00
CA ALA A 466 -1.65 -17.59 15.65
C ALA A 466 -0.68 -18.46 14.82
N PRO A 467 -0.77 -19.80 14.90
CA PRO A 467 0.09 -20.69 14.13
C PRO A 467 0.11 -20.34 12.65
N SER A 468 1.29 -20.31 12.06
CA SER A 468 1.53 -20.01 10.65
C SER A 468 2.23 -21.19 9.98
N SER A 469 1.92 -21.43 8.72
CA SER A 469 2.62 -22.39 7.85
C SER A 469 3.33 -21.70 6.68
N ALA A 470 3.59 -20.40 6.83
CA ALA A 470 4.39 -19.60 5.91
C ALA A 470 5.74 -19.31 6.54
N HIS A 471 6.73 -20.14 6.25
CA HIS A 471 8.05 -20.06 6.85
C HIS A 471 9.14 -20.43 5.85
N HIS A 472 10.39 -20.10 6.16
CA HIS A 472 11.55 -20.39 5.30
C HIS A 472 11.40 -19.85 3.86
N ASN A 473 10.58 -18.82 3.66
CA ASN A 473 10.46 -18.17 2.37
C ASN A 473 11.66 -17.23 2.14
N LEU A 474 12.11 -17.11 0.90
CA LEU A 474 13.25 -16.27 0.53
C LEU A 474 12.80 -15.22 -0.50
N ILE A 475 12.88 -13.95 -0.12
CA ILE A 475 12.58 -12.80 -0.99
C ILE A 475 13.88 -12.03 -1.19
N GLU A 476 14.50 -12.17 -2.35
CA GLU A 476 15.88 -11.71 -2.56
C GLU A 476 16.20 -11.20 -3.97
N TYR A 477 17.02 -10.15 -4.10
CA TYR A 477 17.37 -9.51 -5.38
C TYR A 477 16.18 -8.96 -6.18
N ASN A 478 15.04 -8.65 -5.55
CA ASN A 478 13.93 -8.02 -6.27
C ASN A 478 14.09 -6.51 -6.31
N HIS A 479 13.71 -5.92 -7.45
CA HIS A 479 13.55 -4.48 -7.62
C HIS A 479 12.06 -4.15 -7.57
N ILE A 480 11.63 -3.47 -6.51
CA ILE A 480 10.21 -3.18 -6.24
C ILE A 480 10.04 -1.67 -6.21
N HIS A 481 9.27 -1.09 -7.14
CA HIS A 481 9.16 0.37 -7.19
C HIS A 481 7.89 0.94 -7.80
N HIS A 482 7.61 2.21 -7.51
CA HIS A 482 6.42 2.91 -8.03
C HIS A 482 5.13 2.15 -7.70
N ILE A 483 5.01 1.76 -6.43
CA ILE A 483 3.86 1.01 -5.92
C ILE A 483 3.07 1.85 -4.93
N GLY A 484 1.84 1.42 -4.66
CA GLY A 484 0.85 2.19 -3.91
C GLY A 484 0.21 3.29 -4.77
N ARG A 485 1.00 4.03 -5.57
CA ARG A 485 0.55 5.06 -6.53
C ARG A 485 -0.45 6.08 -5.95
N ALA A 486 -0.38 6.31 -4.64
CA ALA A 486 -1.38 7.06 -3.89
C ALA A 486 -2.83 6.52 -4.01
N VAL A 487 -3.01 5.21 -4.21
CA VAL A 487 -4.32 4.54 -4.35
C VAL A 487 -4.73 3.83 -3.06
N LEU A 488 -3.94 2.95 -2.44
CA LEU A 488 -4.31 2.28 -1.18
C LEU A 488 -3.36 2.56 -0.02
N GLY A 489 -3.89 2.40 1.20
CA GLY A 489 -3.27 2.53 2.55
C GLY A 489 -2.56 1.27 3.04
N ASP A 490 -1.86 1.38 4.18
CA ASP A 490 -1.37 0.27 5.02
C ASP A 490 -0.65 -0.84 4.23
N MET A 491 0.44 -0.45 3.55
CA MET A 491 1.05 -1.26 2.50
C MET A 491 2.58 -1.27 2.58
N GLY A 492 3.21 -2.28 1.95
CA GLY A 492 4.66 -2.43 1.92
C GLY A 492 5.22 -2.72 0.51
N GLY A 493 6.48 -2.38 0.26
CA GLY A 493 7.26 -3.02 -0.81
C GLY A 493 7.34 -4.52 -0.58
N ILE A 494 7.75 -4.91 0.62
CA ILE A 494 7.60 -6.27 1.14
C ILE A 494 6.81 -6.20 2.45
N TYR A 495 5.65 -6.85 2.47
CA TYR A 495 4.73 -6.93 3.60
C TYR A 495 4.68 -8.36 4.15
N THR A 496 4.67 -8.54 5.48
CA THR A 496 4.61 -9.87 6.08
C THR A 496 3.58 -10.01 7.21
N LEU A 497 3.06 -11.22 7.41
CA LEU A 497 2.12 -11.56 8.47
C LEU A 497 2.50 -12.86 9.19
N GLY A 498 2.41 -12.85 10.52
CA GLY A 498 2.48 -14.04 11.36
C GLY A 498 3.86 -14.66 11.55
N ILE A 499 3.89 -15.73 12.34
CA ILE A 499 5.12 -16.41 12.75
C ILE A 499 5.82 -17.06 11.55
N SER A 500 7.05 -16.63 11.23
CA SER A 500 7.68 -16.94 9.94
C SER A 500 9.17 -17.34 10.09
N PRO A 501 9.50 -18.35 10.92
CA PRO A 501 10.88 -18.73 11.19
C PRO A 501 11.63 -19.10 9.92
N GLY A 502 12.90 -18.70 9.85
CA GLY A 502 13.77 -18.99 8.71
C GLY A 502 13.45 -18.19 7.45
N THR A 503 12.38 -17.38 7.42
CA THR A 503 12.07 -16.48 6.30
C THR A 503 13.09 -15.34 6.24
N ARG A 504 13.55 -15.01 5.03
CA ARG A 504 14.61 -14.02 4.80
C ARG A 504 14.20 -13.03 3.71
N LEU A 505 14.39 -11.74 4.00
CA LEU A 505 14.19 -10.62 3.08
C LEU A 505 15.55 -9.94 2.89
N ARG A 506 16.21 -10.14 1.76
CA ARG A 506 17.58 -9.65 1.59
C ARG A 506 17.97 -9.22 0.19
N HIS A 507 18.90 -8.28 0.06
CA HIS A 507 19.40 -7.81 -1.24
C HIS A 507 18.31 -7.25 -2.16
N ASN A 508 17.20 -6.73 -1.63
CA ASN A 508 16.17 -6.08 -2.43
C ASN A 508 16.45 -4.58 -2.56
N ILE A 509 16.04 -3.99 -3.69
CA ILE A 509 15.95 -2.53 -3.88
C ILE A 509 14.46 -2.16 -3.90
N ILE A 510 14.05 -1.28 -2.99
CA ILE A 510 12.65 -0.87 -2.83
C ILE A 510 12.57 0.66 -2.85
N HIS A 511 11.80 1.25 -3.76
CA HIS A 511 11.63 2.71 -3.77
C HIS A 511 10.36 3.24 -4.42
N ASP A 512 10.08 4.52 -4.21
CA ASP A 512 8.87 5.20 -4.69
C ASP A 512 7.60 4.47 -4.22
N VAL A 513 7.49 4.33 -2.89
CA VAL A 513 6.37 3.65 -2.22
C VAL A 513 5.47 4.68 -1.55
N TYR A 514 4.33 4.98 -2.18
CA TYR A 514 3.48 6.11 -1.77
C TYR A 514 2.00 5.73 -1.60
N SER A 515 1.41 6.23 -0.53
CA SER A 515 0.06 5.89 -0.09
C SER A 515 -0.61 7.08 0.64
N PRO A 516 -1.89 7.41 0.40
CA PRO A 516 -2.56 8.56 1.01
C PRO A 516 -3.38 8.18 2.26
N GLY A 517 -3.21 6.98 2.82
CA GLY A 517 -4.11 6.38 3.81
C GLY A 517 -3.51 6.10 5.20
N ILE A 518 -4.29 5.44 6.05
CA ILE A 518 -3.82 4.92 7.34
C ILE A 518 -2.69 3.93 7.11
N GLY A 519 -1.75 3.83 8.05
CA GLY A 519 -0.57 2.96 7.94
C GLY A 519 0.54 3.54 7.05
N GLY A 520 0.16 4.24 5.98
CA GLY A 520 1.08 4.82 4.98
C GLY A 520 1.74 3.76 4.08
N GLY A 521 2.65 4.22 3.22
CA GLY A 521 3.44 3.37 2.32
C GLY A 521 4.82 3.13 2.87
N ALA A 522 5.13 1.88 3.25
CA ALA A 522 6.41 1.50 3.83
C ALA A 522 7.27 0.68 2.86
N GLY A 523 8.59 0.71 3.04
CA GLY A 523 9.49 -0.14 2.24
C GLY A 523 9.39 -1.62 2.61
N ILE A 524 9.81 -1.96 3.82
CA ILE A 524 9.65 -3.29 4.41
C ILE A 524 8.75 -3.19 5.63
N TYR A 525 7.63 -3.93 5.60
CA TYR A 525 6.56 -3.84 6.56
C TYR A 525 6.22 -5.20 7.21
N PRO A 526 6.89 -5.56 8.32
CA PRO A 526 6.43 -6.64 9.17
C PRO A 526 5.18 -6.23 9.96
N ASP A 527 4.03 -6.71 9.51
CA ASP A 527 2.74 -6.48 10.16
C ASP A 527 2.40 -7.60 11.17
N GLU A 528 1.16 -7.64 11.63
CA GLU A 528 0.64 -8.41 12.75
C GLU A 528 1.28 -9.79 12.94
N GLY A 529 2.07 -9.92 14.02
CA GLY A 529 2.64 -11.19 14.47
C GLY A 529 3.87 -11.65 13.69
N SER A 530 4.38 -10.85 12.76
CA SER A 530 5.63 -11.12 12.04
C SER A 530 6.76 -11.43 13.01
N THR A 531 7.29 -12.66 12.95
CA THR A 531 8.21 -13.18 13.96
C THR A 531 9.37 -13.93 13.32
N GLU A 532 10.57 -13.74 13.89
CA GLU A 532 11.83 -14.43 13.51
C GLU A 532 12.25 -14.21 12.04
N LEU A 533 11.90 -13.05 11.47
CA LEU A 533 12.38 -12.65 10.15
C LEU A 533 13.85 -12.24 10.20
N LEU A 534 14.59 -12.56 9.13
CA LEU A 534 15.89 -11.95 8.85
C LEU A 534 15.76 -10.96 7.70
N ILE A 535 15.96 -9.68 8.01
CA ILE A 535 15.87 -8.55 7.08
C ILE A 535 17.26 -7.95 6.94
N GLU A 536 17.96 -8.24 5.84
CA GLU A 536 19.36 -7.82 5.69
C GLU A 536 19.78 -7.40 4.29
N ASN A 537 20.74 -6.47 4.19
CA ASN A 537 21.32 -6.06 2.91
C ASN A 537 20.29 -5.48 1.91
N ASN A 538 19.21 -4.86 2.39
CA ASN A 538 18.25 -4.20 1.51
C ASN A 538 18.60 -2.71 1.38
N LEU A 539 18.36 -2.16 0.19
CA LEU A 539 18.34 -0.71 -0.04
C LEU A 539 16.88 -0.29 -0.19
N VAL A 540 16.42 0.60 0.68
CA VAL A 540 15.06 1.14 0.62
C VAL A 540 15.15 2.66 0.65
N TYR A 541 14.48 3.31 -0.30
CA TYR A 541 14.42 4.77 -0.31
C TYR A 541 13.11 5.33 -0.88
N ASN A 542 12.85 6.63 -0.74
CA ASN A 542 11.66 7.29 -1.29
C ASN A 542 10.34 6.61 -0.86
N THR A 543 10.09 6.55 0.44
CA THR A 543 8.85 5.98 0.99
C THR A 543 7.98 7.06 1.63
N GLU A 544 6.67 6.88 1.68
CA GLU A 544 5.79 7.81 2.40
C GLU A 544 5.99 7.73 3.92
N ARG A 545 6.01 6.50 4.46
CA ARG A 545 5.98 6.27 5.91
C ARG A 545 6.81 5.05 6.34
N GLY A 546 8.08 5.33 6.54
CA GLY A 546 9.07 4.38 7.05
C GLY A 546 9.65 3.53 5.93
N CYS A 547 10.97 3.56 5.80
CA CYS A 547 11.67 2.57 5.01
C CYS A 547 11.59 1.18 5.67
N PHE A 548 11.61 1.14 7.00
CA PHE A 548 11.27 -0.02 7.81
C PHE A 548 10.14 0.32 8.77
N SER A 549 9.05 -0.43 8.73
CA SER A 549 7.89 -0.21 9.59
C SER A 549 7.44 -1.52 10.22
N GLN A 550 7.52 -1.67 11.54
CA GLN A 550 6.95 -2.81 12.24
C GLN A 550 5.65 -2.40 12.95
N HIS A 551 4.53 -3.08 12.64
CA HIS A 551 3.29 -2.89 13.40
C HIS A 551 3.41 -3.53 14.77
N TYR A 552 3.36 -4.87 14.83
CA TYR A 552 3.72 -5.66 16.01
C TYR A 552 4.21 -7.04 15.59
N GLY A 553 5.08 -7.64 16.40
CA GLY A 553 5.82 -8.82 16.01
C GLY A 553 6.95 -9.12 16.99
N ARG A 554 7.65 -10.24 16.80
CA ARG A 554 8.59 -10.75 17.82
C ARG A 554 9.93 -11.18 17.24
N GLU A 555 11.02 -10.78 17.89
CA GLU A 555 12.39 -11.25 17.62
C GLU A 555 12.82 -11.19 16.13
N ASN A 556 12.32 -10.22 15.36
CA ASN A 556 12.82 -9.97 14.00
C ASN A 556 14.26 -9.41 14.06
N THR A 557 15.09 -9.74 13.09
CA THR A 557 16.46 -9.20 12.96
C THR A 557 16.55 -8.33 11.73
N VAL A 558 16.84 -7.04 11.92
CA VAL A 558 16.99 -6.03 10.87
C VAL A 558 18.43 -5.54 10.90
N ARG A 559 19.23 -5.92 9.91
CA ARG A 559 20.66 -5.59 9.92
C ARG A 559 21.25 -5.27 8.56
N ASN A 560 22.26 -4.41 8.53
CA ASN A 560 23.03 -4.17 7.30
C ASN A 560 22.18 -3.65 6.14
N ASN A 561 21.12 -2.89 6.42
CA ASN A 561 20.27 -2.25 5.41
C ASN A 561 20.63 -0.76 5.27
N ILE A 562 20.27 -0.18 4.13
CA ILE A 562 20.29 1.26 3.88
C ILE A 562 18.83 1.72 3.78
N PHE A 563 18.44 2.66 4.62
CA PHE A 563 17.11 3.26 4.69
C PHE A 563 17.24 4.76 4.46
N ALA A 564 16.60 5.30 3.42
CA ALA A 564 16.79 6.69 3.06
C ALA A 564 15.53 7.42 2.56
N PHE A 565 15.42 8.71 2.83
CA PHE A 565 14.42 9.59 2.19
C PHE A 565 12.97 9.16 2.40
N SER A 566 12.62 8.71 3.60
CA SER A 566 11.23 8.57 4.00
C SER A 566 10.62 9.95 4.32
N ARG A 567 9.40 10.21 3.85
CA ARG A 567 8.77 11.54 3.96
C ARG A 567 8.33 11.92 5.37
N THR A 568 8.08 10.95 6.24
CA THR A 568 7.55 11.21 7.58
C THR A 568 8.43 10.67 8.72
N GLY A 569 9.48 9.93 8.39
CA GLY A 569 10.44 9.30 9.31
C GLY A 569 10.86 7.92 8.83
N GLU A 570 12.10 7.51 9.10
CA GLU A 570 12.71 6.34 8.46
C GLU A 570 12.31 4.98 9.05
N ILE A 571 12.07 4.93 10.36
CA ILE A 571 11.85 3.70 11.14
C ILE A 571 10.55 3.83 11.93
N ALA A 572 9.58 2.96 11.69
CA ALA A 572 8.35 2.91 12.47
C ALA A 572 8.26 1.67 13.37
N ARG A 573 7.77 1.88 14.60
CA ARG A 573 7.34 0.83 15.52
C ARG A 573 6.01 1.23 16.14
N TYR A 574 4.91 0.60 15.75
CA TYR A 574 3.59 1.12 16.11
C TYR A 574 3.07 0.62 17.46
N ARG A 575 3.00 -0.70 17.66
CA ARG A 575 2.45 -1.28 18.90
C ARG A 575 3.55 -1.80 19.80
N GLU A 576 3.45 -1.44 21.07
CA GLU A 576 4.36 -1.84 22.12
C GLU A 576 3.91 -3.18 22.73
N GLU A 577 4.85 -4.10 22.92
CA GLU A 577 4.59 -5.44 23.44
C GLU A 577 5.57 -5.79 24.55
N ASP A 578 5.20 -6.74 25.41
CA ASP A 578 5.98 -7.12 26.60
C ASP A 578 7.22 -7.98 26.27
N HIS A 579 7.34 -8.43 25.03
CA HIS A 579 8.51 -9.13 24.50
C HIS A 579 9.25 -8.26 23.48
N ARG A 580 10.47 -8.67 23.12
CA ARG A 580 11.27 -7.94 22.13
C ARG A 580 10.59 -7.93 20.76
N SER A 581 10.41 -6.74 20.20
CA SER A 581 9.87 -6.56 18.85
C SER A 581 10.88 -7.00 17.79
N PHE A 582 12.08 -6.40 17.84
CA PHE A 582 13.15 -6.67 16.88
C PHE A 582 14.53 -6.28 17.44
N THR A 583 15.58 -6.78 16.77
CA THR A 583 16.96 -6.29 16.85
C THR A 583 17.29 -5.54 15.58
N PHE A 584 17.64 -4.25 15.69
CA PHE A 584 17.98 -3.35 14.59
C PHE A 584 19.44 -2.90 14.71
N GLU A 585 20.32 -3.45 13.89
CA GLU A 585 21.77 -3.29 14.06
C GLU A 585 22.56 -3.11 12.78
N ARG A 586 23.58 -2.25 12.82
CA ARG A 586 24.46 -1.99 11.66
C ARG A 586 23.68 -1.59 10.42
N ASN A 587 22.63 -0.80 10.57
CA ASN A 587 21.94 -0.18 9.45
C ASN A 587 22.45 1.25 9.24
N ILE A 588 22.35 1.74 8.00
CA ILE A 588 22.54 3.16 7.68
C ILE A 588 21.15 3.78 7.48
N VAL A 589 20.91 4.89 8.14
CA VAL A 589 19.62 5.59 8.14
C VAL A 589 19.86 7.04 7.75
N TYR A 590 19.37 7.44 6.59
CA TYR A 590 19.68 8.72 5.94
C TYR A 590 18.40 9.54 5.74
N SER A 591 18.29 10.71 6.36
CA SER A 591 17.06 11.51 6.26
C SER A 591 17.32 12.96 5.85
N THR A 592 16.24 13.63 5.48
CA THR A 592 16.18 15.04 5.08
C THR A 592 15.10 15.79 5.86
N THR A 593 14.63 15.20 6.96
CA THR A 593 13.40 15.64 7.65
C THR A 593 13.66 16.06 9.10
N GLY A 594 14.78 15.63 9.67
CA GLY A 594 15.08 15.69 11.10
C GLY A 594 14.44 14.56 11.91
N TYR A 595 13.82 13.56 11.26
CA TYR A 595 13.06 12.48 11.92
C TYR A 595 13.55 11.10 11.52
N PHE A 596 13.95 10.31 12.51
CA PHE A 596 14.23 8.90 12.28
C PHE A 596 13.09 8.00 12.76
N LEU A 597 12.50 8.29 13.92
CA LEU A 597 11.63 7.33 14.61
C LEU A 597 10.15 7.73 14.53
N LEU A 598 9.29 6.75 14.22
CA LEU A 598 7.84 6.84 14.16
C LEU A 598 7.19 5.83 15.11
N GLY A 599 6.06 6.20 15.71
CA GLY A 599 5.27 5.30 16.57
C GLY A 599 5.71 5.30 18.05
N GLY A 600 5.46 4.21 18.77
CA GLY A 600 5.69 4.08 20.21
C GLY A 600 7.07 3.50 20.53
N TRP A 601 7.88 4.20 21.32
CA TRP A 601 9.27 3.83 21.66
C TRP A 601 9.55 3.74 23.18
N ARG A 602 8.51 3.69 24.01
CA ARG A 602 8.56 3.92 25.46
C ARG A 602 9.10 2.72 26.22
N ASN A 603 8.57 1.52 25.96
CA ASN A 603 8.81 0.35 26.80
C ASN A 603 10.21 -0.30 26.69
N GLY A 604 11.07 0.13 25.76
CA GLY A 604 12.42 -0.42 25.60
C GLY A 604 12.50 -1.88 25.12
N ASN A 605 11.38 -2.51 24.74
CA ASN A 605 11.35 -3.91 24.28
C ASN A 605 11.78 -4.06 22.81
N TYR A 606 12.98 -3.60 22.53
CA TYR A 606 13.67 -3.63 21.24
C TYR A 606 15.17 -3.58 21.51
N ARG A 607 15.97 -3.92 20.51
CA ARG A 607 17.43 -3.75 20.61
C ARG A 607 17.93 -2.97 19.43
N MET A 608 18.49 -1.79 19.67
CA MET A 608 19.15 -0.99 18.64
C MET A 608 20.62 -0.83 18.99
N ARG A 609 21.54 -1.02 18.02
CA ARG A 609 22.99 -0.88 18.25
C ARG A 609 23.78 -0.71 16.97
N ALA A 610 24.91 0.00 17.07
CA ALA A 610 25.88 0.15 15.98
C ALA A 610 25.26 0.60 14.65
N ASN A 611 24.22 1.41 14.69
CA ASN A 611 23.60 2.02 13.51
C ASN A 611 24.29 3.34 13.18
N LEU A 612 24.28 3.73 11.91
CA LEU A 612 24.73 5.05 11.48
C LEU A 612 23.53 5.88 11.07
N TYR A 613 23.34 7.03 11.72
CA TYR A 613 22.29 7.99 11.40
C TYR A 613 22.90 9.23 10.77
N TRP A 614 22.24 9.76 9.74
CA TRP A 614 22.62 11.03 9.14
C TRP A 614 21.39 11.78 8.67
N ASP A 615 21.31 13.06 9.01
CA ASP A 615 20.26 13.94 8.53
C ASP A 615 20.90 15.17 7.90
N THR A 616 20.43 15.54 6.72
CA THR A 616 20.97 16.69 5.96
C THR A 616 20.32 18.03 6.32
N SER A 617 19.20 18.00 7.05
CA SER A 617 18.41 19.18 7.41
C SER A 617 18.76 19.75 8.80
N THR A 618 19.34 18.94 9.68
CA THR A 618 19.67 19.35 11.06
C THR A 618 20.84 18.56 11.65
N ASP A 619 21.59 19.20 12.54
CA ASP A 619 22.63 18.59 13.37
C ASP A 619 22.09 17.96 14.68
N ASP A 620 20.84 18.25 15.03
CA ASP A 620 20.13 17.75 16.22
C ASP A 620 18.82 17.04 15.81
N PRO A 621 18.91 15.86 15.16
CA PRO A 621 17.74 15.08 14.74
C PRO A 621 16.97 14.51 15.92
N ASP A 622 15.66 14.29 15.72
CA ASP A 622 14.76 13.76 16.73
C ASP A 622 14.80 12.22 16.82
N PHE A 623 14.98 11.73 18.04
CA PHE A 623 14.88 10.31 18.40
C PHE A 623 13.75 10.09 19.41
N GLY A 624 12.51 9.99 18.91
CA GLY A 624 11.35 9.70 19.75
C GLY A 624 11.11 10.80 20.78
N ASP A 625 11.08 12.05 20.31
CA ASP A 625 10.99 13.28 21.07
C ASP A 625 12.22 13.62 21.94
N MET A 626 13.31 12.84 21.88
CA MET A 626 14.57 13.01 22.63
C MET A 626 15.75 13.35 21.72
N GLY A 627 16.77 14.02 22.26
CA GLY A 627 18.06 14.15 21.58
C GLY A 627 18.82 12.82 21.56
N PHE A 628 19.80 12.67 20.67
CA PHE A 628 20.51 11.39 20.50
C PHE A 628 21.28 10.93 21.76
N GLU A 629 21.95 11.85 22.46
CA GLU A 629 22.64 11.51 23.71
C GLU A 629 21.68 11.06 24.81
N GLU A 630 20.53 11.73 24.94
CA GLU A 630 19.47 11.35 25.89
C GLU A 630 18.90 9.97 25.56
N TRP A 631 18.69 9.71 24.26
CA TRP A 631 18.27 8.41 23.76
C TRP A 631 19.28 7.31 24.10
N GLN A 632 20.58 7.55 23.91
CA GLN A 632 21.64 6.61 24.25
C GLN A 632 21.79 6.39 25.76
N ALA A 633 21.58 7.42 26.58
CA ALA A 633 21.63 7.31 28.04
C ALA A 633 20.58 6.33 28.62
N LEU A 634 19.50 6.05 27.87
CA LEU A 634 18.53 5.01 28.20
C LEU A 634 18.99 3.59 27.84
N GLY A 635 20.23 3.42 27.38
CA GLY A 635 20.79 2.13 26.92
C GLY A 635 20.33 1.74 25.50
N ARG A 636 19.72 2.66 24.76
CA ARG A 636 19.28 2.47 23.37
C ARG A 636 20.41 2.82 22.42
N ASP A 637 20.39 2.28 21.20
CA ASP A 637 21.38 2.59 20.15
C ASP A 637 22.84 2.56 20.62
N THR A 638 23.20 1.56 21.44
CA THR A 638 24.55 1.45 21.98
C THR A 638 25.57 1.30 20.84
N GLY A 639 26.58 2.18 20.83
CA GLY A 639 27.62 2.21 19.80
C GLY A 639 27.15 2.71 18.43
N SER A 640 25.91 3.19 18.30
CA SER A 640 25.46 3.91 17.11
C SER A 640 26.07 5.32 17.06
N LEU A 641 26.17 5.90 15.88
CA LEU A 641 26.74 7.24 15.64
C LEU A 641 25.80 8.11 14.81
N ILE A 642 25.89 9.42 14.99
CA ILE A 642 25.45 10.41 14.00
C ILE A 642 26.68 10.88 13.23
N ALA A 643 26.81 10.49 11.95
CA ALA A 643 27.89 10.94 11.08
C ALA A 643 27.54 10.68 9.60
N ASP A 644 28.11 11.49 8.71
CA ASP A 644 27.93 11.33 7.27
C ASP A 644 28.41 9.93 6.81
N PRO A 645 27.54 9.12 6.18
CA PRO A 645 27.95 7.82 5.64
C PRO A 645 28.94 7.90 4.49
N ARG A 646 29.16 9.08 3.90
CA ARG A 646 30.02 9.28 2.73
C ARG A 646 29.54 8.43 1.55
N PHE A 647 28.27 8.59 1.20
CA PHE A 647 27.71 8.03 -0.03
C PHE A 647 28.32 8.73 -1.27
N ALA A 648 28.39 8.02 -2.39
CA ALA A 648 28.96 8.54 -3.63
C ALA A 648 28.14 9.69 -4.22
N ALA A 649 26.82 9.55 -4.34
CA ALA A 649 25.91 10.61 -4.78
C ALA A 649 24.46 10.34 -4.30
N PRO A 650 24.13 10.61 -3.02
CA PRO A 650 22.83 10.26 -2.45
C PRO A 650 21.65 10.98 -3.12
N ASP A 651 21.82 12.23 -3.57
CA ASP A 651 20.79 12.98 -4.31
C ASP A 651 20.46 12.35 -5.68
N GLY A 652 21.39 11.57 -6.23
CA GLY A 652 21.19 10.76 -7.45
C GLY A 652 20.88 9.29 -7.14
N PHE A 653 20.53 8.97 -5.88
CA PHE A 653 20.27 7.62 -5.38
C PHE A 653 21.45 6.63 -5.52
N ASP A 654 22.68 7.13 -5.55
CA ASP A 654 23.89 6.32 -5.51
C ASP A 654 24.40 6.18 -4.07
N PHE A 655 23.99 5.08 -3.43
CA PHE A 655 24.29 4.76 -2.03
C PHE A 655 25.57 3.92 -1.86
N ARG A 656 26.47 3.88 -2.84
CA ARG A 656 27.79 3.24 -2.67
C ARG A 656 28.62 4.04 -1.66
N LEU A 657 29.26 3.34 -0.73
CA LEU A 657 30.08 3.96 0.32
C LEU A 657 31.51 4.24 -0.15
N GLN A 658 32.06 5.37 0.27
CA GLN A 658 33.48 5.66 0.14
C GLN A 658 34.32 4.84 1.15
N PRO A 659 35.62 4.57 0.86
CA PRO A 659 36.47 3.69 1.70
C PRO A 659 36.58 4.07 3.17
N GLU A 660 36.57 5.36 3.53
CA GLU A 660 36.65 5.81 4.93
C GLU A 660 35.26 6.14 5.53
N SER A 661 34.20 5.47 5.06
CA SER A 661 32.88 5.62 5.65
C SER A 661 32.85 5.14 7.11
N PRO A 662 32.30 5.94 8.06
CA PRO A 662 32.07 5.50 9.44
C PRO A 662 31.22 4.23 9.56
N ALA A 663 30.37 3.95 8.56
CA ALA A 663 29.55 2.75 8.55
C ALA A 663 30.42 1.48 8.55
N ILE A 664 31.55 1.50 7.84
CA ILE A 664 32.47 0.35 7.74
C ILE A 664 33.08 0.04 9.11
N GLU A 665 33.47 1.06 9.87
CA GLU A 665 34.01 0.92 11.23
C GLU A 665 32.96 0.36 12.21
N LEU A 666 31.69 0.72 12.04
CA LEU A 666 30.56 0.16 12.77
C LEU A 666 30.22 -1.29 12.37
N GLY A 667 30.91 -1.83 11.36
CA GLY A 667 30.76 -3.20 10.87
C GLY A 667 29.69 -3.38 9.80
N PHE A 668 29.19 -2.29 9.22
CA PHE A 668 28.38 -2.36 8.00
C PHE A 668 29.23 -2.97 6.88
N LYS A 669 28.61 -3.86 6.10
CA LYS A 669 29.24 -4.54 4.97
C LYS A 669 28.56 -4.05 3.69
N PRO A 670 29.25 -3.30 2.83
CA PRO A 670 28.75 -2.98 1.51
C PRO A 670 28.28 -4.25 0.78
N PHE A 671 27.20 -4.14 0.02
CA PHE A 671 26.61 -5.22 -0.77
C PHE A 671 26.36 -4.75 -2.21
N PRO A 672 26.40 -5.66 -3.20
CA PRO A 672 26.19 -5.29 -4.60
C PRO A 672 24.75 -4.83 -4.83
N LEU A 673 24.60 -3.80 -5.67
CA LEU A 673 23.30 -3.23 -6.08
C LEU A 673 22.98 -3.52 -7.55
N ASP A 674 24.00 -3.88 -8.33
CA ASP A 674 23.94 -4.17 -9.76
C ASP A 674 23.44 -5.58 -10.10
N GLU A 675 23.28 -6.44 -9.09
CA GLU A 675 22.71 -7.80 -9.20
C GLU A 675 21.19 -7.83 -8.99
N VAL A 676 20.55 -6.69 -8.70
CA VAL A 676 19.13 -6.61 -8.34
C VAL A 676 18.25 -6.43 -9.57
N GLY A 677 17.07 -7.06 -9.56
CA GLY A 677 16.10 -7.00 -10.65
C GLY A 677 16.38 -8.06 -11.71
N LEU A 678 15.91 -7.79 -12.94
CA LEU A 678 15.99 -8.73 -14.05
C LEU A 678 17.43 -9.03 -14.46
N TYR A 679 17.70 -10.26 -14.91
CA TYR A 679 18.99 -10.68 -15.45
C TYR A 679 18.87 -11.38 -16.81
N GLY A 680 20.01 -11.56 -17.49
CA GLY A 680 20.12 -12.33 -18.73
C GLY A 680 20.18 -11.43 -19.97
N ASP A 681 19.25 -11.64 -20.90
CA ASP A 681 19.23 -10.91 -22.17
C ASP A 681 19.13 -9.37 -21.95
N PRO A 682 20.03 -8.56 -22.52
CA PRO A 682 19.99 -7.10 -22.33
C PRO A 682 18.70 -6.45 -22.84
N GLY A 683 18.03 -7.04 -23.84
CA GLY A 683 16.72 -6.58 -24.29
C GLY A 683 15.70 -6.70 -23.17
N TRP A 684 15.61 -7.89 -22.55
CA TRP A 684 14.74 -8.17 -21.40
C TRP A 684 15.02 -7.23 -20.21
N VAL A 685 16.28 -7.11 -19.79
CA VAL A 685 16.68 -6.30 -18.64
C VAL A 685 16.39 -4.81 -18.84
N ASN A 686 16.40 -4.33 -20.08
CA ASN A 686 16.14 -2.92 -20.38
C ASN A 686 14.66 -2.59 -20.59
N LEU A 687 13.75 -3.57 -20.69
CA LEU A 687 12.32 -3.30 -20.93
C LEU A 687 11.70 -2.38 -19.86
N PRO A 688 11.90 -2.59 -18.55
CA PRO A 688 11.27 -1.72 -17.53
C PRO A 688 11.72 -0.26 -17.62
N ARG A 689 12.95 -0.01 -18.11
CA ARG A 689 13.53 1.32 -18.28
C ARG A 689 12.91 2.10 -19.43
N GLN A 690 12.14 1.43 -20.30
CA GLN A 690 11.40 2.07 -21.39
C GLN A 690 10.07 2.68 -20.94
N ILE A 691 9.59 2.33 -19.75
CA ILE A 691 8.36 2.93 -19.19
C ILE A 691 8.67 4.35 -18.73
N VAL A 692 7.98 5.31 -19.36
CA VAL A 692 7.98 6.72 -18.93
C VAL A 692 6.93 6.90 -17.84
N ARG A 693 7.39 7.23 -16.63
CA ARG A 693 6.52 7.47 -15.46
C ARG A 693 6.34 8.95 -15.24
N LYS A 694 5.09 9.37 -15.02
CA LYS A 694 4.81 10.73 -14.55
C LYS A 694 5.20 10.79 -13.06
N PRO A 695 5.93 11.83 -12.62
CA PRO A 695 6.17 12.04 -11.20
C PRO A 695 4.84 12.15 -10.45
N LEU A 696 4.77 11.50 -9.29
CA LEU A 696 3.62 11.63 -8.41
C LEU A 696 3.67 13.01 -7.74
N ASP A 697 2.60 13.78 -7.86
CA ASP A 697 2.48 15.06 -7.14
C ASP A 697 2.14 14.76 -5.68
N LEU A 698 3.16 14.84 -4.82
CA LEU A 698 3.04 14.55 -3.41
C LEU A 698 2.93 15.86 -2.62
N PRO A 699 2.13 15.90 -1.55
CA PRO A 699 2.02 17.10 -0.72
C PRO A 699 3.40 17.52 -0.19
N PRO A 700 3.61 18.79 0.18
CA PRO A 700 4.86 19.18 0.84
C PRO A 700 5.01 18.47 2.18
N ILE A 701 6.24 18.09 2.54
CA ILE A 701 6.53 17.53 3.87
C ILE A 701 6.36 18.67 4.90
N PRO A 702 5.49 18.54 5.91
CA PRO A 702 5.35 19.58 6.93
C PRO A 702 6.68 19.79 7.65
N PRO A 703 7.20 21.02 7.76
CA PRO A 703 8.42 21.27 8.51
C PRO A 703 8.17 20.93 9.98
N ARG A 704 8.96 20.01 10.52
CA ARG A 704 8.85 19.61 11.92
C ARG A 704 10.04 20.09 12.77
N GLY A 705 10.84 21.04 12.28
CA GLY A 705 11.78 21.78 13.12
C GLY A 705 11.06 22.63 14.17
N PRO A 706 11.81 23.37 15.02
CA PRO A 706 11.25 24.44 15.85
C PRO A 706 10.30 25.31 15.05
N GLN A 707 9.00 25.29 15.37
CA GLN A 707 8.04 26.18 14.72
C GLN A 707 7.94 27.46 15.54
N PRO A 708 8.29 28.64 14.98
CA PRO A 708 7.88 29.88 15.62
C PRO A 708 6.35 29.89 15.68
N ILE A 709 5.81 30.22 16.85
CA ILE A 709 4.36 30.43 16.97
C ILE A 709 4.17 31.93 16.81
N ASP A 710 3.31 32.33 15.88
CA ASP A 710 2.84 33.70 15.69
C ASP A 710 1.37 33.62 15.25
N ASP A 711 0.48 33.40 16.22
CA ASP A 711 -0.95 33.18 16.00
C ASP A 711 -1.77 34.30 16.65
N GLY A 712 -2.08 35.31 15.84
CA GLY A 712 -3.10 36.33 16.13
C GLY A 712 -4.47 35.98 15.53
N PHE A 713 -4.66 34.77 14.98
CA PHE A 713 -5.93 34.26 14.45
C PHE A 713 -6.55 35.00 13.23
N GLU A 714 -5.96 36.10 12.76
CA GLU A 714 -6.46 36.94 11.66
C GLU A 714 -6.63 36.20 10.32
N ALA A 715 -5.75 35.23 10.02
CA ALA A 715 -5.81 34.44 8.79
C ALA A 715 -6.89 33.32 8.85
N THR A 716 -7.43 33.03 10.04
CA THR A 716 -8.41 31.97 10.23
C THR A 716 -9.83 32.55 10.14
N PRO A 717 -10.75 31.97 9.34
CA PRO A 717 -12.14 32.45 9.28
C PRO A 717 -12.88 32.28 10.62
N VAL A 718 -13.80 33.22 10.90
CA VAL A 718 -14.71 33.15 12.06
C VAL A 718 -15.50 31.82 12.05
N GLY A 719 -15.66 31.22 13.22
CA GLY A 719 -16.34 29.93 13.38
C GLY A 719 -15.48 28.69 13.03
N ARG A 720 -14.19 28.87 12.69
CA ARG A 720 -13.25 27.75 12.49
C ARG A 720 -12.38 27.52 13.74
N ARG A 721 -11.74 26.35 13.79
CA ARG A 721 -10.67 26.05 14.76
C ARG A 721 -9.41 26.83 14.41
N ALA A 722 -8.59 27.13 15.40
CA ALA A 722 -7.26 27.71 15.20
C ALA A 722 -6.45 26.86 14.19
N ALA A 723 -5.77 27.52 13.25
CA ALA A 723 -5.03 26.82 12.19
C ALA A 723 -3.71 26.20 12.68
N LEU A 724 -3.06 26.81 13.68
CA LEU A 724 -1.73 26.39 14.16
C LEU A 724 -1.78 25.58 15.46
N ALA A 725 -2.94 25.47 16.10
CA ALA A 725 -3.12 24.77 17.37
C ALA A 725 -4.07 23.57 17.24
N VAL A 726 -3.85 22.56 18.09
CA VAL A 726 -4.77 21.42 18.24
C VAL A 726 -5.77 21.74 19.35
N THR A 727 -7.07 21.57 19.08
CA THR A 727 -8.15 21.73 20.06
C THR A 727 -8.70 20.38 20.54
N SER A 728 -9.18 20.32 21.79
CA SER A 728 -9.75 19.11 22.39
C SER A 728 -10.84 19.44 23.41
N GLY A 729 -11.72 18.48 23.70
CA GLY A 729 -12.78 18.62 24.70
C GLY A 729 -13.97 19.46 24.25
N GLU A 730 -14.28 19.47 22.96
CA GLU A 730 -15.37 20.26 22.38
C GLU A 730 -16.67 19.46 22.34
N GLU A 731 -17.16 19.08 23.53
CA GLU A 731 -18.37 18.29 23.75
C GLU A 731 -19.37 19.04 24.65
N SER A 732 -20.63 18.61 24.67
CA SER A 732 -21.65 19.14 25.60
C SER A 732 -21.83 20.67 25.61
N GLY A 733 -21.52 21.33 24.48
CA GLY A 733 -21.61 22.79 24.33
C GLY A 733 -20.30 23.54 24.56
N ALA A 734 -19.23 22.87 25.00
CA ALA A 734 -17.89 23.44 25.01
C ALA A 734 -17.33 23.56 23.59
N ALA A 735 -16.63 24.65 23.29
CA ALA A 735 -16.12 24.91 21.95
C ALA A 735 -14.90 25.84 21.96
N ILE A 736 -14.01 25.67 20.98
CA ILE A 736 -12.86 26.56 20.75
C ILE A 736 -12.91 27.09 19.31
N ARG A 737 -13.27 28.35 19.11
CA ARG A 737 -13.54 28.93 17.78
C ARG A 737 -12.94 30.31 17.62
N VAL A 738 -12.45 30.61 16.43
CA VAL A 738 -12.08 31.98 16.06
C VAL A 738 -13.35 32.83 15.99
N THR A 739 -13.30 34.03 16.57
CA THR A 739 -14.41 34.97 16.69
C THR A 739 -13.96 36.40 16.39
N ASP A 740 -14.91 37.26 16.06
CA ASP A 740 -14.78 38.72 15.88
C ASP A 740 -15.53 39.51 16.97
N GLU A 741 -15.97 38.84 18.04
CA GLU A 741 -16.67 39.47 19.19
C GLU A 741 -15.81 40.51 19.92
N THR A 742 -14.50 40.27 19.98
CA THR A 742 -13.49 41.16 20.57
C THR A 742 -12.11 40.76 20.06
N ALA A 743 -11.09 41.60 20.26
CA ALA A 743 -9.69 41.27 19.98
C ALA A 743 -8.76 42.11 20.87
N ALA A 744 -7.57 41.59 21.19
CA ALA A 744 -6.53 42.34 21.87
C ALA A 744 -5.74 43.20 20.87
N SER A 745 -5.54 42.66 19.68
CA SER A 745 -5.02 43.37 18.51
C SER A 745 -5.81 42.93 17.26
N GLY A 746 -5.74 43.68 16.15
CA GLY A 746 -6.47 43.30 14.94
C GLY A 746 -8.00 43.33 15.07
N GLN A 747 -8.68 42.31 14.52
CA GLN A 747 -10.14 42.18 14.46
C GLN A 747 -10.65 40.84 14.99
N ARG A 748 -9.79 39.83 15.16
CA ARG A 748 -10.20 38.47 15.54
C ARG A 748 -9.40 37.97 16.73
N CYS A 749 -9.98 37.04 17.47
CA CYS A 749 -9.28 36.28 18.50
C CYS A 749 -9.84 34.85 18.60
N LEU A 750 -9.26 34.04 19.47
CA LEU A 750 -9.77 32.70 19.78
C LEU A 750 -10.66 32.73 21.03
N LYS A 751 -11.89 32.25 20.91
CA LYS A 751 -12.84 32.09 22.00
C LYS A 751 -12.89 30.65 22.48
N LEU A 752 -12.61 30.44 23.77
CA LEU A 752 -12.82 29.19 24.48
C LEU A 752 -14.11 29.31 25.28
N THR A 753 -15.06 28.41 25.04
CA THR A 753 -16.34 28.35 25.75
C THR A 753 -16.38 27.06 26.57
N ASP A 754 -16.56 27.20 27.88
CA ASP A 754 -16.71 26.09 28.81
C ASP A 754 -18.16 25.58 28.87
N ALA A 755 -18.33 24.37 29.40
CA ALA A 755 -19.63 23.78 29.68
C ALA A 755 -19.59 22.98 30.99
N PRO A 756 -20.70 22.90 31.74
CA PRO A 756 -20.78 22.03 32.89
C PRO A 756 -20.80 20.54 32.49
N GLY A 757 -20.27 19.68 33.35
CA GLY A 757 -20.34 18.22 33.22
C GLY A 757 -19.38 17.62 32.18
N LEU A 758 -18.30 18.31 31.81
CA LEU A 758 -17.28 17.76 30.92
C LEU A 758 -16.57 16.57 31.57
N LYS A 759 -16.25 15.56 30.76
CA LYS A 759 -15.70 14.28 31.26
C LYS A 759 -14.39 14.46 32.04
N TYR A 760 -13.58 15.44 31.66
CA TYR A 760 -12.29 15.71 32.27
C TYR A 760 -12.16 17.19 32.63
N ALA A 761 -11.66 17.47 33.84
CA ALA A 761 -11.49 18.83 34.35
C ALA A 761 -10.46 19.69 33.59
N TRP A 762 -9.75 19.14 32.60
CA TRP A 762 -8.82 19.86 31.74
C TRP A 762 -9.39 20.12 30.33
N GLN A 763 -10.70 20.04 30.17
CA GLN A 763 -11.40 20.32 28.93
C GLN A 763 -12.35 21.51 29.11
N PRO A 764 -12.55 22.33 28.06
CA PRO A 764 -11.83 22.30 26.79
C PRO A 764 -10.39 22.84 26.90
N HIS A 765 -9.51 22.47 25.97
CA HIS A 765 -8.16 23.04 25.89
C HIS A 765 -7.65 23.11 24.45
N LEU A 766 -6.66 23.98 24.23
CA LEU A 766 -5.84 24.00 23.02
C LEU A 766 -4.35 23.88 23.35
N TYR A 767 -3.56 23.43 22.38
CA TYR A 767 -2.12 23.39 22.51
C TYR A 767 -1.36 23.49 21.18
N TYR A 768 -0.11 23.92 21.30
CA TYR A 768 0.91 23.97 20.26
C TYR A 768 2.03 22.97 20.57
N GLN A 769 2.77 22.57 19.54
CA GLN A 769 3.89 21.62 19.64
C GLN A 769 5.19 22.22 19.08
N PRO A 770 5.83 23.15 19.79
CA PRO A 770 6.93 23.95 19.24
C PRO A 770 8.28 23.23 19.16
N ARG A 771 8.45 22.11 19.88
CA ARG A 771 9.62 21.21 19.82
C ARG A 771 10.98 21.83 20.17
N LEU A 772 11.00 22.78 21.11
CA LEU A 772 12.25 23.44 21.53
C LEU A 772 13.03 22.59 22.54
N ARG A 773 14.34 22.40 22.33
CA ARG A 773 15.26 21.67 23.25
C ARG A 773 16.38 22.52 23.85
N LYS A 774 16.73 23.65 23.21
CA LYS A 774 17.87 24.50 23.57
C LYS A 774 17.50 25.98 23.51
N GLY A 775 18.34 26.82 24.11
CA GLY A 775 18.17 28.28 24.16
C GLY A 775 17.18 28.73 25.24
N VAL A 776 16.74 29.99 25.14
CA VAL A 776 15.73 30.56 26.02
C VAL A 776 14.43 30.76 25.25
N ALA A 777 13.37 30.07 25.66
CA ALA A 777 12.05 30.20 25.06
C ALA A 777 11.29 31.37 25.71
N ARG A 778 10.71 32.23 24.88
CA ARG A 778 9.88 33.37 25.29
C ARG A 778 8.51 33.27 24.63
N LEU A 779 7.49 33.01 25.43
CA LEU A 779 6.09 33.08 25.02
C LEU A 779 5.50 34.42 25.42
N SER A 780 4.77 35.08 24.53
CA SER A 780 3.83 36.15 24.86
C SER A 780 2.43 35.81 24.35
N PHE A 781 1.39 36.21 25.08
CA PHE A 781 0.00 36.13 24.62
C PHE A 781 -0.85 37.18 25.34
N ALA A 782 -1.97 37.55 24.72
CA ALA A 782 -3.02 38.33 25.35
C ALA A 782 -4.18 37.41 25.76
N VAL A 783 -4.75 37.64 26.94
CA VAL A 783 -5.91 36.88 27.41
C VAL A 783 -6.92 37.78 28.11
N ARG A 784 -8.19 37.46 27.95
CA ARG A 784 -9.32 38.11 28.63
C ARG A 784 -10.23 37.03 29.19
N LEU A 785 -10.43 37.06 30.51
CA LEU A 785 -11.31 36.12 31.21
C LEU A 785 -12.62 36.83 31.54
N GLU A 786 -13.74 36.20 31.19
CA GLU A 786 -15.06 36.66 31.63
C GLU A 786 -15.37 36.16 33.05
N GLU A 787 -16.45 36.66 33.65
CA GLU A 787 -16.83 36.32 35.02
C GLU A 787 -16.99 34.79 35.20
N GLY A 788 -16.35 34.26 36.25
CA GLY A 788 -16.36 32.83 36.55
C GLY A 788 -15.33 31.99 35.78
N ALA A 789 -14.70 32.54 34.72
CA ALA A 789 -13.76 31.80 33.89
C ALA A 789 -12.41 31.57 34.56
N GLU A 790 -11.78 30.44 34.27
CA GLU A 790 -10.47 30.07 34.82
C GLU A 790 -9.51 29.66 33.70
N LEU A 791 -8.26 30.12 33.76
CA LEU A 791 -7.23 29.71 32.80
C LEU A 791 -6.12 28.94 33.51
N ILE A 792 -5.70 27.82 32.94
CA ILE A 792 -4.43 27.17 33.25
C ILE A 792 -3.56 27.19 31.98
N HIS A 793 -2.37 27.77 32.07
CA HIS A 793 -1.35 27.73 31.02
C HIS A 793 -0.17 26.87 31.48
N GLU A 794 0.22 25.90 30.67
CA GLU A 794 1.29 24.95 31.02
C GLU A 794 2.21 24.62 29.86
N TRP A 795 3.47 24.41 30.21
CA TRP A 795 4.50 23.87 29.35
C TRP A 795 4.83 22.44 29.81
N ARG A 796 4.99 21.50 28.88
CA ARG A 796 5.35 20.11 29.20
C ARG A 796 6.43 19.60 28.25
N ASP A 797 7.29 18.72 28.77
CA ASP A 797 8.20 17.93 27.93
C ASP A 797 7.51 16.67 27.38
N ALA A 798 8.26 15.79 26.72
CA ALA A 798 7.78 14.52 26.19
C ALA A 798 8.09 13.31 27.10
N SER A 799 8.48 13.54 28.36
CA SER A 799 8.71 12.46 29.32
C SER A 799 7.40 11.70 29.61
N GLU A 800 7.50 10.49 30.16
CA GLU A 800 6.33 9.75 30.67
C GLU A 800 6.57 9.22 32.09
N PRO A 801 5.81 9.67 33.10
CA PRO A 801 4.87 10.80 33.03
C PRO A 801 5.60 12.09 32.61
N TYR A 802 4.91 12.96 31.88
CA TYR A 802 5.49 14.23 31.42
C TYR A 802 5.93 15.08 32.60
N ARG A 803 6.97 15.88 32.38
CA ARG A 803 7.46 16.84 33.36
C ARG A 803 6.85 18.19 33.02
N VAL A 804 6.30 18.84 34.03
CA VAL A 804 5.69 20.17 33.90
C VAL A 804 6.77 21.24 34.02
N GLY A 805 6.86 22.11 33.02
CA GLY A 805 7.72 23.28 32.98
C GLY A 805 7.07 24.49 33.66
N PRO A 806 7.17 25.69 33.07
CA PRO A 806 6.35 26.84 33.46
C PRO A 806 4.86 26.51 33.52
N SER A 807 4.20 26.94 34.60
CA SER A 807 2.77 26.72 34.84
C SER A 807 2.17 27.90 35.58
N ILE A 808 1.08 28.45 35.03
CA ILE A 808 0.37 29.63 35.53
C ILE A 808 -1.11 29.32 35.58
N ARG A 809 -1.78 29.72 36.65
CA ARG A 809 -3.24 29.62 36.81
C ARG A 809 -3.83 30.98 37.11
N ILE A 810 -4.88 31.38 36.39
CA ILE A 810 -5.68 32.57 36.68
C ILE A 810 -7.03 32.08 37.17
N ARG A 811 -7.30 32.26 38.46
CA ARG A 811 -8.54 31.80 39.12
C ARG A 811 -9.76 32.63 38.68
N PRO A 812 -11.01 32.17 38.91
CA PRO A 812 -12.24 32.89 38.55
C PRO A 812 -12.36 34.35 38.99
N GLY A 813 -11.68 34.75 40.08
CA GLY A 813 -11.63 36.13 40.56
C GLY A 813 -10.46 36.97 40.05
N GLY A 814 -9.72 36.49 39.05
CA GLY A 814 -8.57 37.19 38.47
C GLY A 814 -7.26 37.03 39.26
N GLN A 815 -7.20 36.14 40.25
CA GLN A 815 -5.96 35.91 40.99
C GLN A 815 -4.98 35.07 40.16
N VAL A 816 -3.84 35.65 39.81
CA VAL A 816 -2.73 34.97 39.14
C VAL A 816 -1.92 34.19 40.18
N VAL A 817 -1.74 32.89 39.90
CA VAL A 817 -1.05 31.93 40.77
C VAL A 817 0.03 31.20 39.98
N ALA A 818 1.20 31.07 40.57
CA ALA A 818 2.28 30.22 40.06
C ALA A 818 2.78 29.32 41.20
N ASN A 819 2.92 28.02 40.94
CA ASN A 819 3.34 27.03 41.95
C ASN A 819 2.52 27.14 43.27
N ASN A 820 1.19 27.23 43.14
CA ASN A 820 0.24 27.43 44.24
C ASN A 820 0.44 28.70 45.11
N LYS A 821 1.31 29.63 44.70
CA LYS A 821 1.50 30.91 45.37
C LYS A 821 0.79 32.04 44.61
N PRO A 822 -0.09 32.81 45.27
CA PRO A 822 -0.66 34.03 44.69
C PRO A 822 0.44 35.05 44.36
N LEU A 823 0.36 35.68 43.19
CA LEU A 823 1.32 36.69 42.73
C LEU A 823 0.69 38.09 42.65
N MET A 824 -0.42 38.21 41.94
CA MET A 824 -1.16 39.46 41.75
C MET A 824 -2.61 39.19 41.37
N ASN A 825 -3.45 40.23 41.37
CA ASN A 825 -4.79 40.16 40.78
C ASN A 825 -4.81 40.92 39.45
N VAL A 826 -5.56 40.40 38.49
CA VAL A 826 -5.84 41.02 37.19
C VAL A 826 -7.34 41.32 37.06
N PRO A 827 -7.72 42.35 36.29
CA PRO A 827 -9.13 42.68 36.05
C PRO A 827 -9.85 41.58 35.26
N ILE A 828 -11.07 41.24 35.67
CA ILE A 828 -12.00 40.41 34.90
C ILE A 828 -12.66 41.28 33.81
N GLY A 829 -12.91 40.70 32.64
CA GLY A 829 -13.52 41.42 31.52
C GLY A 829 -12.63 42.49 30.90
N GLN A 830 -11.30 42.38 31.03
CA GLN A 830 -10.32 43.20 30.32
C GLN A 830 -9.19 42.33 29.79
N TRP A 831 -8.55 42.79 28.72
CA TRP A 831 -7.36 42.14 28.18
C TRP A 831 -6.17 42.35 29.11
N ILE A 832 -5.37 41.31 29.28
CA ILE A 832 -4.04 41.38 29.89
C ILE A 832 -3.02 40.76 28.96
N ARG A 833 -1.78 41.20 29.04
CA ARG A 833 -0.65 40.60 28.32
C ARG A 833 0.20 39.81 29.31
N VAL A 834 0.49 38.57 28.93
CA VAL A 834 1.32 37.64 29.70
C VAL A 834 2.58 37.33 28.89
N THR A 835 3.73 37.29 29.55
CA THR A 835 4.99 36.83 28.96
C THR A 835 5.66 35.82 29.89
N VAL A 836 6.09 34.68 29.34
CA VAL A 836 6.75 33.59 30.04
C VAL A 836 8.11 33.35 29.39
N GLU A 837 9.18 33.39 30.18
CA GLU A 837 10.54 33.13 29.71
C GLU A 837 11.19 32.00 30.52
N ALA A 838 11.67 30.95 29.85
CA ALA A 838 12.35 29.84 30.53
C ALA A 838 13.54 29.31 29.70
N PRO A 839 14.70 29.06 30.33
CA PRO A 839 15.82 28.41 29.69
C PRO A 839 15.57 26.90 29.49
N LEU A 840 16.08 26.36 28.39
CA LEU A 840 15.94 24.95 27.97
C LEU A 840 17.30 24.24 27.95
N GLY A 841 17.26 22.92 27.82
CA GLY A 841 18.45 22.08 27.66
C GLY A 841 19.45 22.24 28.79
N SER A 842 20.73 22.41 28.45
CA SER A 842 21.81 22.62 29.42
C SER A 842 21.70 23.93 30.21
N GLN A 843 20.91 24.91 29.73
CA GLN A 843 20.69 26.19 30.43
C GLN A 843 19.54 26.13 31.43
N ALA A 844 18.73 25.06 31.41
CA ALA A 844 17.55 24.95 32.27
C ALA A 844 17.94 24.96 33.76
N SER A 845 17.51 26.02 34.46
CA SER A 845 17.86 26.28 35.86
C SER A 845 16.80 25.79 36.86
N GLY A 846 15.71 25.19 36.37
CA GLY A 846 14.54 24.86 37.19
C GLY A 846 13.67 26.07 37.56
N GLY A 847 13.94 27.25 36.97
CA GLY A 847 13.15 28.46 37.18
C GLY A 847 12.72 29.12 35.87
N TYR A 848 11.71 29.97 35.94
CA TYR A 848 11.22 30.79 34.83
C TYR A 848 10.86 32.21 35.30
N THR A 849 10.67 33.11 34.33
CA THR A 849 10.22 34.48 34.56
C THR A 849 8.81 34.64 34.00
N LEU A 850 7.94 35.27 34.77
CA LEU A 850 6.58 35.68 34.37
C LEU A 850 6.49 37.20 34.40
N THR A 851 6.00 37.80 33.32
CA THR A 851 5.60 39.21 33.29
C THR A 851 4.11 39.30 32.95
N VAL A 852 3.35 40.06 33.74
CA VAL A 852 1.91 40.29 33.51
C VAL A 852 1.65 41.79 33.48
N ALA A 853 0.91 42.25 32.47
CA ALA A 853 0.52 43.65 32.31
C ALA A 853 -0.99 43.74 32.02
N ALA A 854 -1.72 44.46 32.87
CA ALA A 854 -3.10 44.84 32.59
C ALA A 854 -3.13 46.10 31.72
N VAL A 855 -4.20 46.30 30.95
CA VAL A 855 -4.37 47.51 30.12
C VAL A 855 -4.24 48.78 30.96
N GLY A 856 -3.27 49.63 30.61
CA GLY A 856 -3.00 50.90 31.30
C GLY A 856 -2.20 50.79 32.60
N ALA A 857 -1.71 49.61 32.98
CA ALA A 857 -0.89 49.40 34.17
C ALA A 857 0.57 49.06 33.82
N GLU A 858 1.50 49.44 34.69
CA GLU A 858 2.91 49.04 34.56
C GLU A 858 3.06 47.50 34.67
N PRO A 859 3.85 46.85 33.77
CA PRO A 859 4.06 45.42 33.83
C PRO A 859 4.71 44.97 35.14
N GLN A 860 4.15 43.93 35.77
CA GLN A 860 4.74 43.30 36.95
C GLN A 860 5.53 42.06 36.55
N ARG A 861 6.80 42.00 36.97
CA ARG A 861 7.74 40.93 36.63
C ARG A 861 8.09 40.09 37.86
N PHE A 862 7.92 38.79 37.75
CA PHE A 862 8.22 37.78 38.76
C PHE A 862 9.30 36.83 38.21
N SER A 863 10.51 36.88 38.78
CA SER A 863 11.65 36.06 38.33
C SER A 863 11.94 34.94 39.32
N GLY A 864 12.54 33.84 38.85
CA GLY A 864 12.91 32.71 39.71
C GLY A 864 11.71 31.88 40.18
N LEU A 865 10.60 31.92 39.44
CA LEU A 865 9.46 31.05 39.71
C LEU A 865 9.84 29.60 39.41
N ALA A 866 9.61 28.68 40.34
CA ALA A 866 9.93 27.28 40.13
C ALA A 866 9.03 26.67 39.05
N VAL A 867 9.62 25.90 38.14
CA VAL A 867 8.86 25.03 37.23
C VAL A 867 8.15 23.91 38.01
N GLY A 868 7.12 23.31 37.42
CA GLY A 868 6.37 22.23 38.07
C GLY A 868 7.21 20.98 38.38
N ASN A 869 8.24 20.71 37.58
CA ASN A 869 9.20 19.63 37.79
C ASN A 869 10.64 20.12 37.50
N PRO A 870 11.56 20.12 38.48
CA PRO A 870 12.93 20.61 38.33
C PRO A 870 13.78 19.89 37.26
N GLN A 871 13.35 18.72 36.78
CA GLN A 871 14.00 17.97 35.70
C GLN A 871 13.44 18.28 34.31
N TRP A 872 12.51 19.23 34.19
CA TRP A 872 12.02 19.70 32.89
C TRP A 872 13.13 20.42 32.12
N ARG A 873 13.32 20.08 30.84
CA ARG A 873 14.41 20.60 30.00
C ARG A 873 13.97 21.03 28.59
N SER A 874 12.80 20.64 28.11
CA SER A 874 12.38 20.88 26.73
C SER A 874 10.90 21.25 26.62
N LEU A 875 10.55 22.09 25.65
CA LEU A 875 9.17 22.51 25.39
C LEU A 875 8.59 21.70 24.24
N ARG A 876 7.71 20.76 24.57
CA ARG A 876 7.06 19.85 23.61
C ARG A 876 5.57 20.12 23.47
N TRP A 877 4.94 20.53 24.56
CA TRP A 877 3.53 20.87 24.61
C TRP A 877 3.40 22.22 25.30
N LEU A 878 2.80 23.19 24.62
CA LEU A 878 2.47 24.51 25.13
C LEU A 878 0.97 24.66 25.04
N GLY A 879 0.26 24.71 26.18
CA GLY A 879 -1.20 24.67 26.14
C GLY A 879 -1.91 25.65 27.04
N PHE A 880 -3.19 25.81 26.74
CA PHE A 880 -4.15 26.68 27.38
C PHE A 880 -5.38 25.84 27.69
N ILE A 881 -5.68 25.70 28.97
CA ILE A 881 -6.73 24.86 29.53
C ILE A 881 -7.77 25.77 30.17
N SER A 882 -9.04 25.53 29.83
CA SER A 882 -10.20 26.17 30.42
C SER A 882 -10.91 25.12 31.27
N PRO A 883 -10.72 25.08 32.60
CA PRO A 883 -11.16 23.98 33.44
C PRO A 883 -12.49 24.27 34.18
N ALA A 884 -13.20 25.33 33.82
CA ALA A 884 -14.39 25.76 34.55
C ALA A 884 -15.56 24.78 34.31
N ASP A 885 -16.14 24.25 35.39
CA ASP A 885 -17.33 23.39 35.34
C ASP A 885 -18.63 24.22 35.27
N ALA A 886 -18.65 25.21 34.38
CA ALA A 886 -19.76 26.13 34.19
C ALA A 886 -19.70 26.71 32.78
N LYS A 887 -20.76 27.37 32.32
CA LYS A 887 -20.74 28.07 31.03
C LYS A 887 -20.01 29.41 31.18
N THR A 888 -18.71 29.40 30.92
CA THR A 888 -17.85 30.59 30.99
C THR A 888 -17.07 30.79 29.70
N THR A 889 -16.33 31.90 29.58
CA THR A 889 -15.63 32.25 28.34
C THR A 889 -14.27 32.86 28.62
N ILE A 890 -13.29 32.45 27.82
CA ILE A 890 -11.95 33.03 27.74
C ILE A 890 -11.69 33.44 26.29
N TYR A 891 -11.11 34.62 26.09
CA TYR A 891 -10.58 35.04 24.81
C TYR A 891 -9.05 35.03 24.86
N LEU A 892 -8.42 34.45 23.85
CA LEU A 892 -6.97 34.31 23.69
C LEU A 892 -6.55 34.95 22.37
N ASP A 893 -5.48 35.72 22.38
CA ASP A 893 -4.99 36.47 21.22
C ASP A 893 -3.46 36.65 21.27
N ASP A 894 -2.85 37.09 20.17
CA ASP A 894 -1.42 37.41 20.04
C ASP A 894 -0.47 36.31 20.57
N VAL A 895 -0.75 35.02 20.32
CA VAL A 895 0.08 33.92 20.85
C VAL A 895 1.38 33.85 20.06
N LYS A 896 2.48 34.27 20.68
CA LYS A 896 3.80 34.32 20.04
C LYS A 896 4.87 33.59 20.84
N LEU A 897 5.59 32.65 20.23
CA LEU A 897 6.71 31.93 20.83
C LEU A 897 7.98 32.16 20.02
N GLU A 898 9.02 32.67 20.69
CA GLU A 898 10.33 32.95 20.13
C GLU A 898 11.43 32.22 20.92
N THR A 899 12.55 31.91 20.26
CA THR A 899 13.77 31.41 20.91
C THR A 899 14.94 32.36 20.73
N ARG A 900 15.75 32.53 21.78
CA ARG A 900 17.00 33.31 21.77
C ARG A 900 18.21 32.46 22.15
#